data_AF-A0A958DAR1-F1
#
_entry.id   AF-A0A958DAR1-F1
#
_cell.length_a   1.000
_cell.length_b   1.000
_cell.length_c   1.000
_cell.angle_alpha   90.00
_cell.angle_beta   90.00
_cell.angle_gamma   90.00
#
_symmetry.space_group_name_H-M   'P 1'
#
loop_
_entity.id
_entity.type
_entity.pdbx_description
1 polymer ?
#
loop_
_entity_poly.entity_id
_entity_poly.type
_entity_poly.pdbx_seq_one_letter_code
_entity_poly.pdbx_strand_id
1 'polypeptide(L)'
;MNNKQNNNTLLWVIAGAAIILCCCCLFMLGAGGIGFGLLASSNSSAGPAPLDAVTVEVVPASPSTQPARPSATPRPTQPAGQSSAAPTPAAEEFLTEMQLQEAVVPARNLRVLSEELRGTGPIPEVVNDTTPTYQLNEQQKFWINNDDTGEHFQIDARLAYVNDVLYMWVEDGANYDPDDLKDAADKFAEQTYPTDRNFFGSEWNPGVDNDPRLHILHSEQLGDRIAGYFSGADEVSNLAQPFSNEREMFYINIDNTKPNTEFYNGVLAHEFQHMIHWYQDKNESSWVNEGMSELASELNGYDRGGADYAFSDRPDTQLNAWSDDPNGRTEHYGNAYLFMSYFLQRFGNQLTQDAVASDANGIDGFNEALAKDNTGVTFDDVFADWVVANLLDDPDFGDGRYGYERDDLQPMALDVTHRRYPVQRETDVSQYAADYIELSGSGDVRIDFQGATTASLANTSAHSGEDMWWANRVDDSDARLTRAFDLSGVDSATLNFWTWFDIEDDWDYGYVMASTDGGETWTPLATQDTTEDNPNGNSFGPALTGCSGDPSSQEAGDTCNAQWIEQTADLTPFTGNGEVLVRFQYITDDAVNYPGFFVDDISIPEIGYTDDAESDGEWVSEGWIRTDNTIRQRWLVQLIEMESGADPVITQLEVDGNGQGSWNVDNLGRGKTAILAISAMAPVTTEKAQYQYSITQQ
;
A
#
# COMPACT_ATOMS: atom_id res chain seq x y z
N MET A 1 -12.34 22.51 -55.64
CA MET A 1 -12.77 21.10 -55.57
C MET A 1 -11.63 20.36 -54.88
N ASN A 2 -11.58 20.45 -53.55
CA ASN A 2 -12.07 19.46 -52.56
C ASN A 2 -11.25 18.17 -52.65
N ASN A 3 -10.68 17.57 -51.60
CA ASN A 3 -10.64 17.82 -50.16
C ASN A 3 -9.36 17.07 -49.69
N LYS A 4 -8.46 17.71 -48.93
CA LYS A 4 -7.50 17.01 -48.07
C LYS A 4 -7.97 17.30 -46.65
N GLN A 5 -8.66 16.35 -46.04
CA GLN A 5 -8.98 16.38 -44.62
C GLN A 5 -7.81 15.79 -43.83
N ASN A 6 -7.55 16.44 -42.71
CA ASN A 6 -6.47 16.26 -41.76
C ASN A 6 -6.38 14.83 -41.22
N ASN A 7 -5.19 14.22 -41.31
CA ASN A 7 -4.81 13.02 -40.55
C ASN A 7 -4.11 13.37 -39.22
N ASN A 8 -4.04 14.65 -38.85
CA ASN A 8 -3.39 15.09 -37.62
C ASN A 8 -4.33 15.04 -36.41
N THR A 9 -5.62 14.72 -36.54
CA THR A 9 -6.49 14.59 -35.34
C THR A 9 -6.52 13.16 -34.81
N LEU A 10 -6.29 12.15 -35.66
CA LEU A 10 -6.31 10.74 -35.26
C LEU A 10 -5.02 10.30 -34.56
N LEU A 11 -3.89 10.95 -34.86
CA LEU A 11 -2.60 10.72 -34.18
C LEU A 11 -2.54 11.36 -32.78
N TRP A 12 -3.28 12.44 -32.55
CA TRP A 12 -3.42 13.04 -31.21
C TRP A 12 -4.50 12.35 -30.37
N VAL A 13 -5.50 11.71 -30.98
CA VAL A 13 -6.51 10.91 -30.27
C VAL A 13 -5.99 9.54 -29.85
N ILE A 14 -4.96 9.00 -30.51
CA ILE A 14 -4.31 7.74 -30.11
C ILE A 14 -3.18 7.99 -29.10
N ALA A 15 -2.48 9.14 -29.17
CA ALA A 15 -1.49 9.53 -28.16
C ALA A 15 -2.12 10.09 -26.88
N GLY A 16 -3.29 10.73 -26.96
CA GLY A 16 -4.02 11.23 -25.78
C GLY A 16 -4.87 10.18 -25.05
N ALA A 17 -4.89 8.93 -25.49
CA ALA A 17 -5.64 7.85 -24.84
C ALA A 17 -4.74 6.94 -23.97
N ALA A 18 -3.44 7.22 -23.89
CA ALA A 18 -2.45 6.46 -23.13
C ALA A 18 -1.88 7.24 -21.92
N ILE A 19 -2.42 8.44 -21.62
CA ILE A 19 -1.90 9.39 -20.61
C ILE A 19 -2.94 9.64 -19.49
N ILE A 20 -4.07 8.92 -19.46
CA ILE A 20 -5.23 9.31 -18.63
C ILE A 20 -5.72 8.12 -17.79
N LEU A 21 -4.81 7.41 -17.13
CA LEU A 21 -5.21 6.33 -16.21
C LEU A 21 -4.30 6.22 -14.97
N CYS A 22 -3.63 7.31 -14.61
CA CYS A 22 -2.85 7.46 -13.39
C CYS A 22 -3.71 8.09 -12.29
N CYS A 23 -4.58 7.24 -11.74
CA CYS A 23 -4.69 7.11 -10.30
C CYS A 23 -5.38 8.21 -9.47
N CYS A 24 -6.70 8.10 -9.32
CA CYS A 24 -7.34 8.37 -8.03
C CYS A 24 -7.27 7.10 -7.17
N CYS A 25 -6.04 6.65 -6.90
CA CYS A 25 -5.65 5.23 -6.94
C CYS A 25 -5.94 4.30 -5.76
N LEU A 26 -6.93 4.58 -4.94
CA LEU A 26 -7.25 3.69 -3.83
C LEU A 26 -8.68 3.20 -3.73
N PHE A 27 -9.53 3.34 -4.76
CA PHE A 27 -10.96 3.08 -4.52
C PHE A 27 -11.71 2.25 -5.55
N MET A 28 -11.21 1.04 -5.86
CA MET A 28 -11.94 0.07 -6.67
C MET A 28 -12.56 -1.06 -5.83
N LEU A 29 -13.72 -0.80 -5.22
CA LEU A 29 -14.69 -1.86 -4.94
C LEU A 29 -15.71 -1.95 -6.10
N GLY A 30 -15.59 -3.01 -6.91
CA GLY A 30 -16.74 -3.62 -7.59
C GLY A 30 -16.79 -3.57 -9.12
N ALA A 31 -16.28 -4.62 -9.78
CA ALA A 31 -16.81 -5.06 -11.07
C ALA A 31 -16.65 -6.57 -11.39
N GLY A 32 -15.95 -7.36 -10.56
CA GLY A 32 -15.84 -8.82 -10.75
C GLY A 32 -17.14 -9.60 -10.47
N GLY A 33 -18.03 -9.08 -9.61
CA GLY A 33 -19.24 -9.79 -9.17
C GLY A 33 -20.41 -9.79 -10.15
N ILE A 34 -20.46 -8.86 -11.12
CA ILE A 34 -21.65 -8.66 -11.97
C ILE A 34 -21.79 -9.78 -13.02
N GLY A 35 -20.71 -10.49 -13.36
CA GLY A 35 -20.73 -11.60 -14.32
C GLY A 35 -21.37 -12.89 -13.81
N PHE A 36 -21.34 -13.14 -12.49
CA PHE A 36 -21.78 -14.43 -11.91
C PHE A 36 -23.15 -14.38 -11.22
N GLY A 37 -23.56 -13.21 -10.72
CA GLY A 37 -24.83 -13.02 -10.02
C GLY A 37 -26.09 -13.29 -10.87
N LEU A 38 -25.98 -13.25 -12.21
CA LEU A 38 -27.10 -13.53 -13.11
C LEU A 38 -27.32 -15.02 -13.41
N LEU A 39 -26.41 -15.92 -13.00
CA LEU A 39 -26.56 -17.37 -13.20
C LEU A 39 -26.73 -18.19 -11.89
N ALA A 40 -26.49 -17.59 -10.72
CA ALA A 40 -26.63 -18.26 -9.42
C ALA A 40 -28.00 -18.04 -8.73
N SER A 41 -28.97 -17.40 -9.40
CA SER A 41 -30.33 -17.25 -8.85
C SER A 41 -31.19 -18.52 -9.02
N SER A 42 -30.75 -19.62 -8.42
CA SER A 42 -31.68 -20.62 -7.90
C SER A 42 -31.04 -21.47 -6.81
N ASN A 43 -31.60 -21.32 -5.60
CA ASN A 43 -31.32 -22.03 -4.35
C ASN A 43 -30.13 -21.51 -3.54
N SER A 44 -30.42 -20.64 -2.57
CA SER A 44 -30.14 -20.92 -1.16
C SER A 44 -30.99 -20.03 -0.27
N SER A 45 -31.55 -20.64 0.77
CA SER A 45 -32.47 -20.04 1.72
C SER A 45 -31.87 -20.17 3.12
N ALA A 46 -31.94 -19.10 3.89
CA ALA A 46 -31.57 -18.89 5.30
C ALA A 46 -30.23 -18.17 5.49
N GLY A 47 -30.30 -16.86 5.73
CA GLY A 47 -29.21 -16.07 6.30
C GLY A 47 -29.02 -16.36 7.80
N PRO A 48 -27.87 -16.01 8.37
CA PRO A 48 -27.60 -16.17 9.80
C PRO A 48 -28.48 -15.21 10.62
N ALA A 49 -28.80 -15.62 11.85
CA ALA A 49 -29.59 -14.84 12.80
C ALA A 49 -28.74 -13.75 13.48
N PRO A 50 -29.35 -12.63 13.93
CA PRO A 50 -28.61 -11.54 14.56
C PRO A 50 -28.01 -11.95 15.92
N LEU A 51 -26.82 -11.41 16.23
CA LEU A 51 -26.08 -11.60 17.47
C LEU A 51 -26.75 -10.84 18.63
N ASP A 52 -27.24 -11.57 19.64
CA ASP A 52 -27.60 -11.01 20.94
C ASP A 52 -26.34 -10.87 21.82
N ALA A 53 -26.19 -9.73 22.48
CA ALA A 53 -25.16 -9.48 23.47
C ALA A 53 -25.25 -10.49 24.65
N VAL A 54 -24.22 -11.32 24.85
CA VAL A 54 -24.15 -12.26 25.98
C VAL A 54 -23.16 -11.76 27.04
N THR A 55 -23.71 -11.35 28.18
CA THR A 55 -22.99 -11.26 29.46
C THR A 55 -22.58 -12.64 29.96
N VAL A 56 -21.29 -12.88 30.20
CA VAL A 56 -20.75 -14.15 30.68
C VAL A 56 -20.90 -14.29 32.20
N GLU A 57 -21.67 -15.29 32.65
CA GLU A 57 -21.65 -15.80 34.02
C GLU A 57 -20.93 -17.17 34.03
N VAL A 58 -19.87 -17.29 34.82
CA VAL A 58 -19.01 -18.50 34.89
C VAL A 58 -19.67 -19.60 35.73
N VAL A 59 -19.87 -20.79 35.15
CA VAL A 59 -20.25 -22.02 35.88
C VAL A 59 -19.30 -23.17 35.51
N PRO A 60 -18.75 -23.94 36.47
CA PRO A 60 -17.76 -24.97 36.19
C PRO A 60 -18.37 -26.28 35.66
N ALA A 61 -17.70 -26.86 34.66
CA ALA A 61 -18.12 -28.08 33.96
C ALA A 61 -17.95 -29.37 34.79
N SER A 62 -18.87 -30.32 34.58
CA SER A 62 -18.73 -31.74 34.97
C SER A 62 -18.55 -32.61 33.72
N PRO A 63 -17.79 -33.72 33.80
CA PRO A 63 -17.25 -34.39 32.63
C PRO A 63 -18.24 -35.36 31.96
N SER A 64 -18.30 -35.32 30.63
CA SER A 64 -19.00 -36.32 29.81
C SER A 64 -18.01 -37.31 29.19
N THR A 65 -18.36 -38.60 29.24
CA THR A 65 -17.56 -39.73 28.76
C THR A 65 -17.98 -40.13 27.34
N GLN A 66 -17.07 -40.02 26.37
CA GLN A 66 -17.15 -40.70 25.07
C GLN A 66 -15.91 -41.60 24.84
N PRO A 67 -16.02 -42.72 24.11
CA PRO A 67 -15.01 -43.78 24.10
C PRO A 67 -13.78 -43.46 23.23
N ALA A 68 -12.60 -43.78 23.76
CA ALA A 68 -11.30 -43.54 23.16
C ALA A 68 -11.04 -44.34 21.86
N ARG A 69 -10.48 -43.65 20.85
CA ARG A 69 -9.89 -44.20 19.62
C ARG A 69 -8.50 -44.82 19.93
N PRO A 70 -8.02 -45.84 19.18
CA PRO A 70 -6.82 -46.59 19.55
C PRO A 70 -5.56 -45.72 19.56
N SER A 71 -4.83 -45.77 20.68
CA SER A 71 -3.55 -45.09 20.89
C SER A 71 -2.48 -45.65 19.95
N ALA A 72 -1.99 -44.82 19.03
CA ALA A 72 -0.69 -45.03 18.42
C ALA A 72 0.40 -44.74 19.48
N THR A 73 1.52 -45.46 19.39
CA THR A 73 2.64 -45.34 20.33
C THR A 73 3.43 -44.08 19.99
N PRO A 74 3.75 -43.19 20.95
CA PRO A 74 4.49 -41.98 20.64
C PRO A 74 5.92 -42.31 20.21
N ARG A 75 6.30 -41.85 19.02
CA ARG A 75 7.71 -41.60 18.68
C ARG A 75 8.16 -40.40 19.52
N PRO A 76 9.41 -40.35 20.01
CA PRO A 76 9.82 -39.29 20.93
C PRO A 76 9.55 -37.91 20.33
N THR A 77 8.75 -37.13 21.05
CA THR A 77 8.50 -35.71 20.79
C THR A 77 9.85 -35.01 20.82
N GLN A 78 10.30 -34.54 19.66
CA GLN A 78 11.27 -33.44 19.63
C GLN A 78 10.57 -32.27 20.33
N PRO A 79 11.23 -31.55 21.26
CA PRO A 79 10.67 -30.32 21.81
C PRO A 79 10.30 -29.39 20.66
N ALA A 80 9.22 -28.62 20.82
CA ALA A 80 8.88 -27.51 19.94
C ALA A 80 10.17 -26.80 19.54
N GLY A 81 10.54 -26.93 18.26
CA GLY A 81 11.74 -26.33 17.73
C GLY A 81 11.63 -24.85 17.96
N GLN A 82 12.60 -24.30 18.67
CA GLN A 82 12.92 -22.88 18.55
C GLN A 82 12.95 -22.58 17.05
N SER A 83 12.22 -21.54 16.63
CA SER A 83 12.34 -20.97 15.28
C SER A 83 13.82 -20.92 14.94
N SER A 84 14.24 -21.77 14.02
CA SER A 84 15.60 -21.80 13.51
C SER A 84 15.65 -20.69 12.47
N ALA A 85 15.68 -19.45 12.94
CA ALA A 85 16.14 -18.36 12.11
C ALA A 85 17.56 -18.75 11.68
N ALA A 86 17.73 -19.13 10.41
CA ALA A 86 19.03 -19.20 9.79
C ALA A 86 19.79 -17.90 10.13
N PRO A 87 21.11 -17.93 10.38
CA PRO A 87 21.83 -16.76 10.83
C PRO A 87 21.71 -15.67 9.76
N THR A 88 20.80 -14.74 10.01
CA THR A 88 20.72 -13.45 9.36
C THR A 88 22.11 -12.84 9.55
N PRO A 89 22.89 -12.56 8.49
CA PRO A 89 24.09 -11.73 8.63
C PRO A 89 23.76 -10.48 9.46
N ALA A 90 24.71 -9.90 10.19
CA ALA A 90 24.37 -8.65 10.87
C ALA A 90 24.00 -7.59 9.82
N ALA A 91 23.04 -6.70 10.11
CA ALA A 91 22.75 -5.56 9.22
C ALA A 91 24.02 -4.73 8.94
N GLU A 92 24.99 -4.76 9.86
CA GLU A 92 26.34 -4.22 9.72
C GLU A 92 27.13 -4.71 8.49
N GLU A 93 26.69 -5.78 7.80
CA GLU A 93 27.31 -6.27 6.56
C GLU A 93 26.72 -5.65 5.27
N PHE A 94 25.59 -4.94 5.35
CA PHE A 94 24.90 -4.33 4.19
C PHE A 94 24.64 -2.84 4.47
N LEU A 95 25.33 -1.95 3.73
CA LEU A 95 25.22 -0.50 3.89
C LEU A 95 23.76 -0.03 3.84
N THR A 96 23.03 -0.46 2.81
CA THR A 96 21.65 -0.07 2.56
C THR A 96 20.72 -0.46 3.70
N GLU A 97 20.81 -1.69 4.22
CA GLU A 97 19.96 -2.13 5.35
C GLU A 97 20.30 -1.40 6.65
N MET A 98 21.59 -1.12 6.90
CA MET A 98 22.00 -0.32 8.06
C MET A 98 21.41 1.08 7.98
N GLN A 99 21.43 1.71 6.81
CA GLN A 99 20.90 3.05 6.61
C GLN A 99 19.37 3.08 6.73
N LEU A 100 18.67 2.08 6.19
CA LEU A 100 17.22 1.91 6.34
C LEU A 100 16.78 1.81 7.80
N GLN A 101 17.55 1.14 8.66
CA GLN A 101 17.23 1.02 10.09
C GLN A 101 17.34 2.35 10.86
N GLU A 102 18.14 3.29 10.36
CA GLU A 102 18.36 4.59 11.00
C GLU A 102 17.52 5.70 10.37
N ALA A 103 17.04 5.51 9.14
CA ALA A 103 16.28 6.49 8.41
C ALA A 103 14.87 6.65 8.99
N VAL A 104 14.50 7.91 9.25
CA VAL A 104 13.12 8.29 9.54
C VAL A 104 12.68 9.21 8.43
N VAL A 105 11.68 8.78 7.66
CA VAL A 105 11.12 9.59 6.57
C VAL A 105 10.05 10.51 7.17
N PRO A 106 10.19 11.85 7.06
CA PRO A 106 9.20 12.76 7.58
C PRO A 106 7.88 12.64 6.81
N ALA A 107 6.76 12.66 7.54
CA ALA A 107 5.44 12.66 6.93
C ALA A 107 5.08 14.05 6.35
N ARG A 108 4.45 14.09 5.17
CA ARG A 108 4.14 15.32 4.42
C ARG A 108 3.19 16.23 5.19
N ASN A 109 3.45 17.53 5.18
CA ASN A 109 2.54 18.50 5.78
C ASN A 109 2.21 19.61 4.78
N LEU A 110 1.07 19.48 4.08
CA LEU A 110 0.67 20.39 3.01
C LEU A 110 0.56 21.86 3.46
N ARG A 111 0.19 22.09 4.72
CA ARG A 111 0.13 23.44 5.30
C ARG A 111 1.53 24.06 5.38
N VAL A 112 2.47 23.36 6.02
CA VAL A 112 3.85 23.81 6.18
C VAL A 112 4.54 23.96 4.83
N LEU A 113 4.38 22.97 3.94
CA LEU A 113 4.92 23.03 2.57
C LEU A 113 4.38 24.24 1.80
N SER A 114 3.09 24.54 1.91
CA SER A 114 2.50 25.70 1.25
C SER A 114 2.97 27.04 1.82
N GLU A 115 3.27 27.09 3.12
CA GLU A 115 3.87 28.27 3.76
C GLU A 115 5.31 28.49 3.26
N GLU A 116 6.12 27.42 3.24
CA GLU A 116 7.54 27.44 2.87
C GLU A 116 7.78 27.66 1.37
N LEU A 117 6.95 27.04 0.52
CA LEU A 117 7.19 26.93 -0.93
C LEU A 117 6.32 27.87 -1.78
N ARG A 118 5.09 28.18 -1.34
CA ARG A 118 4.19 29.10 -2.07
C ARG A 118 4.20 30.52 -1.51
N GLY A 119 4.82 30.75 -0.36
CA GLY A 119 4.85 32.06 0.29
C GLY A 119 3.46 32.59 0.64
N THR A 120 2.52 31.68 0.94
CA THR A 120 1.12 31.98 1.28
C THR A 120 0.99 32.82 2.56
N GLY A 121 2.02 32.80 3.41
CA GLY A 121 1.94 33.26 4.79
C GLY A 121 1.19 32.24 5.65
N PRO A 122 1.01 32.50 6.97
CA PRO A 122 0.43 31.52 7.88
C PRO A 122 -0.96 31.04 7.42
N ILE A 123 -1.11 29.73 7.25
CA ILE A 123 -2.36 29.07 6.90
C ILE A 123 -3.00 28.56 8.21
N PRO A 124 -4.31 28.80 8.44
CA PRO A 124 -4.97 28.29 9.64
C PRO A 124 -5.11 26.76 9.60
N GLU A 125 -5.00 26.11 10.75
CA GLU A 125 -5.37 24.69 10.91
C GLU A 125 -6.88 24.50 10.81
N VAL A 126 -7.65 25.42 11.40
CA VAL A 126 -9.11 25.42 11.40
C VAL A 126 -9.59 26.66 10.66
N VAL A 127 -10.33 26.48 9.57
CA VAL A 127 -10.72 27.55 8.64
C VAL A 127 -11.88 28.39 9.14
N ASN A 128 -12.70 27.86 10.06
CA ASN A 128 -13.86 28.54 10.62
C ASN A 128 -13.72 28.83 12.13
N ASP A 129 -13.89 30.10 12.51
CA ASP A 129 -13.91 30.53 13.92
C ASP A 129 -15.08 29.90 14.72
N THR A 130 -16.16 29.51 14.04
CA THR A 130 -17.37 28.94 14.64
C THR A 130 -17.96 27.89 13.71
N THR A 131 -18.54 26.84 14.29
CA THR A 131 -19.27 25.79 13.58
C THR A 131 -20.24 26.36 12.54
N PRO A 132 -20.12 25.96 11.26
CA PRO A 132 -21.08 26.28 10.22
C PRO A 132 -22.51 25.83 10.57
N THR A 133 -23.50 26.30 9.81
CA THR A 133 -24.88 25.85 9.99
C THR A 133 -25.55 25.70 8.64
N TYR A 134 -25.88 24.45 8.30
CA TYR A 134 -26.54 24.10 7.05
C TYR A 134 -28.02 23.80 7.26
N GLN A 135 -28.86 24.16 6.29
CA GLN A 135 -30.30 23.87 6.30
C GLN A 135 -30.64 22.78 5.29
N LEU A 136 -31.63 21.94 5.60
CA LEU A 136 -32.13 20.94 4.63
C LEU A 136 -32.54 21.63 3.30
N ASN A 137 -32.13 21.02 2.19
CA ASN A 137 -32.25 21.50 0.81
C ASN A 137 -31.39 22.72 0.45
N GLU A 138 -30.54 23.20 1.37
CA GLU A 138 -29.49 24.16 1.04
C GLU A 138 -28.56 23.56 0.00
N GLN A 139 -28.18 24.39 -0.97
CA GLN A 139 -27.26 24.00 -2.05
C GLN A 139 -25.88 24.54 -1.73
N GLN A 140 -24.86 23.71 -1.92
CA GLN A 140 -23.45 24.08 -1.79
C GLN A 140 -22.69 23.60 -3.03
N LYS A 141 -21.54 24.22 -3.28
CA LYS A 141 -20.59 23.76 -4.29
C LYS A 141 -19.56 22.86 -3.64
N PHE A 142 -19.21 21.80 -4.36
CA PHE A 142 -18.18 20.86 -3.96
C PHE A 142 -17.21 20.64 -5.11
N TRP A 143 -15.92 20.60 -4.81
CA TRP A 143 -14.94 19.97 -5.68
C TRP A 143 -15.13 18.46 -5.61
N ILE A 144 -15.05 17.81 -6.76
CA ILE A 144 -14.93 16.36 -6.91
C ILE A 144 -13.80 16.07 -7.90
N ASN A 145 -13.20 14.90 -7.76
CA ASN A 145 -12.39 14.27 -8.80
C ASN A 145 -13.20 13.13 -9.46
N ASN A 146 -13.07 12.99 -10.79
CA ASN A 146 -13.54 11.84 -11.54
C ASN A 146 -12.40 10.83 -11.79
N ASP A 147 -12.51 9.64 -11.20
CA ASP A 147 -11.46 8.60 -11.23
C ASP A 147 -11.09 8.13 -12.65
N ASP A 148 -12.05 8.10 -13.58
CA ASP A 148 -11.75 7.66 -14.95
C ASP A 148 -10.89 8.68 -15.73
N THR A 149 -10.96 9.97 -15.37
CA THR A 149 -10.30 11.05 -16.11
C THR A 149 -9.22 11.79 -15.31
N GLY A 150 -9.17 11.61 -13.99
CA GLY A 150 -8.34 12.39 -13.07
C GLY A 150 -8.73 13.88 -13.00
N GLU A 151 -9.87 14.29 -13.57
CA GLU A 151 -10.23 15.70 -13.66
C GLU A 151 -10.90 16.21 -12.37
N HIS A 152 -10.36 17.28 -11.80
CA HIS A 152 -11.01 18.04 -10.73
C HIS A 152 -11.98 19.09 -11.28
N PHE A 153 -13.23 19.05 -10.82
CA PHE A 153 -14.24 20.06 -11.17
C PHE A 153 -15.27 20.24 -10.06
N GLN A 154 -16.09 21.29 -10.18
CA GLN A 154 -17.11 21.60 -9.18
C GLN A 154 -18.51 21.13 -9.61
N ILE A 155 -19.23 20.51 -8.68
CA ILE A 155 -20.65 20.21 -8.78
C ILE A 155 -21.47 21.03 -7.78
N ASP A 156 -22.78 21.15 -8.05
CA ASP A 156 -23.74 21.67 -7.09
C ASP A 156 -24.44 20.48 -6.40
N ALA A 157 -24.49 20.47 -5.07
CA ALA A 157 -25.16 19.43 -4.29
C ALA A 157 -26.06 20.02 -3.21
N ARG A 158 -27.11 19.30 -2.82
CA ARG A 158 -28.06 19.70 -1.77
C ARG A 158 -27.95 18.83 -0.54
N LEU A 159 -28.13 19.46 0.62
CA LEU A 159 -28.27 18.74 1.88
C LEU A 159 -29.61 18.00 1.90
N ALA A 160 -29.56 16.67 1.73
CA ALA A 160 -30.73 15.80 1.65
C ALA A 160 -31.17 15.32 3.04
N TYR A 161 -30.21 15.02 3.92
CA TYR A 161 -30.48 14.54 5.27
C TYR A 161 -29.39 14.99 6.25
N VAL A 162 -29.73 15.10 7.53
CA VAL A 162 -28.81 15.44 8.62
C VAL A 162 -29.26 14.75 9.90
N ASN A 163 -28.31 14.22 10.66
CA ASN A 163 -28.52 13.76 12.04
C ASN A 163 -27.43 14.36 12.98
N ASP A 164 -27.23 13.77 14.16
CA ASP A 164 -26.26 14.31 15.13
C ASP A 164 -24.80 13.98 14.77
N VAL A 165 -24.55 13.08 13.80
CA VAL A 165 -23.22 12.60 13.40
C VAL A 165 -22.80 13.14 12.04
N LEU A 166 -23.72 13.30 11.08
CA LEU A 166 -23.33 13.60 9.71
C LEU A 166 -24.36 14.37 8.88
N TYR A 167 -23.87 14.96 7.80
CA TYR A 167 -24.61 15.59 6.71
C TYR A 167 -24.54 14.73 5.44
N MET A 168 -25.71 14.39 4.87
CA MET A 168 -25.81 13.70 3.57
C MET A 168 -26.07 14.71 2.46
N TRP A 169 -25.06 14.98 1.64
CA TRP A 169 -25.15 15.82 0.45
C TRP A 169 -25.37 14.96 -0.79
N VAL A 170 -26.23 15.42 -1.70
CA VAL A 170 -26.49 14.73 -2.96
C VAL A 170 -26.44 15.71 -4.11
N GLU A 171 -25.71 15.35 -5.16
CA GLU A 171 -25.62 16.09 -6.42
C GLU A 171 -27.01 16.51 -6.95
N ASP A 172 -27.08 17.74 -7.45
CA ASP A 172 -28.30 18.28 -8.03
C ASP A 172 -28.74 17.53 -9.29
N GLY A 173 -29.86 16.81 -9.16
CA GLY A 173 -30.48 16.09 -10.27
C GLY A 173 -30.19 14.59 -10.28
N ALA A 174 -29.32 14.12 -9.39
CA ALA A 174 -29.04 12.70 -9.22
C ALA A 174 -30.28 11.92 -8.74
N ASN A 175 -30.35 10.65 -9.13
CA ASN A 175 -31.50 9.79 -8.87
C ASN A 175 -31.24 8.86 -7.68
N TYR A 176 -31.94 9.11 -6.57
CA TYR A 176 -31.84 8.29 -5.35
C TYR A 176 -33.21 8.15 -4.67
N ASP A 177 -33.34 7.17 -3.77
CA ASP A 177 -34.48 7.04 -2.86
C ASP A 177 -34.17 7.77 -1.54
N PRO A 178 -34.91 8.84 -1.18
CA PRO A 178 -34.65 9.60 0.04
C PRO A 178 -34.84 8.79 1.34
N ASP A 179 -35.72 7.78 1.34
CA ASP A 179 -35.92 6.93 2.50
C ASP A 179 -34.72 5.99 2.69
N ASP A 180 -34.22 5.39 1.59
CA ASP A 180 -32.99 4.58 1.63
C ASP A 180 -31.78 5.41 2.11
N LEU A 181 -31.58 6.63 1.57
CA LEU A 181 -30.47 7.51 1.98
C LEU A 181 -30.53 7.86 3.48
N LYS A 182 -31.73 8.18 3.97
CA LYS A 182 -31.95 8.46 5.39
C LYS A 182 -31.66 7.24 6.26
N ASP A 183 -32.19 6.07 5.89
CA ASP A 183 -32.01 4.85 6.67
C ASP A 183 -30.54 4.45 6.74
N ALA A 184 -29.77 4.65 5.67
CA ALA A 184 -28.33 4.43 5.67
C ALA A 184 -27.58 5.42 6.58
N ALA A 185 -27.95 6.70 6.56
CA ALA A 185 -27.35 7.71 7.43
C ALA A 185 -27.60 7.43 8.93
N ASP A 186 -28.81 6.98 9.28
CA ASP A 186 -29.13 6.59 10.65
C ASP A 186 -28.41 5.29 11.05
N LYS A 187 -28.33 4.30 10.15
CA LYS A 187 -27.55 3.06 10.36
C LYS A 187 -26.07 3.39 10.58
N PHE A 188 -25.50 4.28 9.79
CA PHE A 188 -24.11 4.73 9.97
C PHE A 188 -23.91 5.33 11.36
N ALA A 189 -24.77 6.27 11.77
CA ALA A 189 -24.65 6.92 13.08
C ALA A 189 -24.84 5.97 14.27
N GLU A 190 -25.72 4.97 14.14
CA GLU A 190 -26.05 4.02 15.21
C GLU A 190 -25.11 2.81 15.28
N GLN A 191 -24.49 2.42 14.16
CA GLN A 191 -23.69 1.20 14.03
C GLN A 191 -22.26 1.47 13.53
N THR A 192 -22.10 1.99 12.31
CA THR A 192 -20.78 2.13 11.66
C THR A 192 -19.86 3.05 12.44
N TYR A 193 -20.32 4.28 12.70
CA TYR A 193 -19.57 5.31 13.41
C TYR A 193 -19.02 4.84 14.77
N PRO A 194 -19.83 4.26 15.69
CA PRO A 194 -19.29 3.75 16.95
C PRO A 194 -18.44 2.47 16.77
N THR A 195 -18.71 1.61 15.78
CA THR A 195 -17.92 0.39 15.56
C THR A 195 -16.50 0.73 15.15
N ASP A 196 -16.36 1.59 14.14
CA ASP A 196 -15.06 1.95 13.58
C ASP A 196 -14.26 2.78 14.58
N ARG A 197 -14.91 3.72 15.27
CA ARG A 197 -14.23 4.48 16.34
C ARG A 197 -13.76 3.61 17.50
N ASN A 198 -14.54 2.61 17.88
CA ASN A 198 -14.13 1.71 18.97
C ASN A 198 -12.95 0.83 18.56
N PHE A 199 -12.82 0.50 17.27
CA PHE A 199 -11.76 -0.37 16.78
C PHE A 199 -10.51 0.42 16.37
N PHE A 200 -10.65 1.36 15.44
CA PHE A 200 -9.55 2.06 14.77
C PHE A 200 -9.17 3.38 15.46
N GLY A 201 -10.05 3.99 16.26
CA GLY A 201 -9.76 5.20 17.05
C GLY A 201 -10.71 6.36 16.75
N SER A 202 -10.23 7.53 16.33
CA SER A 202 -11.14 8.65 16.02
C SER A 202 -10.60 9.50 14.90
N GLU A 203 -11.52 10.04 14.11
CA GLU A 203 -11.30 11.07 13.13
C GLU A 203 -10.93 12.41 13.80
N TRP A 204 -10.46 13.37 13.00
CA TRP A 204 -10.27 14.72 13.48
C TRP A 204 -11.62 15.36 13.83
N ASN A 205 -11.83 15.73 15.09
CA ASN A 205 -13.11 16.28 15.54
C ASN A 205 -12.89 17.43 16.54
N PRO A 206 -13.34 18.67 16.25
CA PRO A 206 -14.30 19.07 15.22
C PRO A 206 -13.66 19.49 13.89
N GLY A 207 -12.43 19.05 13.62
CA GLY A 207 -11.90 19.15 12.27
C GLY A 207 -11.43 20.52 11.77
N VAL A 208 -11.07 20.55 10.49
CA VAL A 208 -10.65 21.72 9.71
C VAL A 208 -11.75 22.78 9.66
N ASP A 209 -13.02 22.38 9.66
CA ASP A 209 -14.15 23.29 9.48
C ASP A 209 -14.85 23.67 10.79
N ASN A 210 -14.38 23.14 11.93
CA ASN A 210 -14.91 23.35 13.27
C ASN A 210 -16.35 22.82 13.47
N ASP A 211 -16.79 21.85 12.66
CA ASP A 211 -18.03 21.09 12.83
C ASP A 211 -17.74 19.67 13.32
N PRO A 212 -18.36 19.21 14.43
CA PRO A 212 -18.22 17.83 14.87
C PRO A 212 -18.94 16.81 13.98
N ARG A 213 -19.65 17.24 12.92
CA ARG A 213 -20.36 16.35 11.99
C ARG A 213 -19.57 16.11 10.72
N LEU A 214 -19.59 14.86 10.27
CA LEU A 214 -18.99 14.45 9.01
C LEU A 214 -19.84 14.86 7.81
N HIS A 215 -19.23 14.94 6.64
CA HIS A 215 -19.90 15.23 5.38
C HIS A 215 -19.78 14.03 4.42
N ILE A 216 -20.90 13.52 3.92
CA ILE A 216 -20.92 12.46 2.91
C ILE A 216 -21.53 13.01 1.62
N LEU A 217 -20.74 13.10 0.55
CA LEU A 217 -21.17 13.63 -0.74
C LEU A 217 -21.50 12.51 -1.72
N HIS A 218 -22.71 12.52 -2.25
CA HIS A 218 -23.18 11.54 -3.24
C HIS A 218 -23.22 12.16 -4.63
N SER A 219 -22.60 11.50 -5.60
CA SER A 219 -22.46 11.99 -6.97
C SER A 219 -22.56 10.85 -7.99
N GLU A 220 -23.08 11.16 -9.17
CA GLU A 220 -23.11 10.29 -10.37
C GLU A 220 -21.88 10.55 -11.27
N GLN A 221 -21.04 11.52 -10.91
CA GLN A 221 -19.93 11.99 -11.76
C GLN A 221 -18.54 11.60 -11.26
N LEU A 222 -18.43 10.58 -10.40
CA LEU A 222 -17.14 10.15 -9.83
C LEU A 222 -16.38 9.15 -10.72
N GLY A 223 -16.99 8.63 -11.78
CA GLY A 223 -16.40 7.63 -12.68
C GLY A 223 -17.17 6.31 -12.70
N ASP A 224 -16.85 5.42 -13.64
CA ASP A 224 -17.58 4.19 -13.90
C ASP A 224 -17.10 3.00 -13.04
N ARG A 225 -16.03 3.18 -12.26
CA ARG A 225 -15.30 2.06 -11.62
C ARG A 225 -15.18 2.12 -10.10
N ILE A 226 -15.43 3.28 -9.50
CA ILE A 226 -15.27 3.48 -8.05
C ILE A 226 -16.62 3.45 -7.33
N ALA A 227 -16.62 2.98 -6.09
CA ALA A 227 -17.81 2.95 -5.23
C ALA A 227 -17.89 4.18 -4.30
N GLY A 228 -16.75 4.68 -3.86
CA GLY A 228 -16.57 5.84 -3.00
C GLY A 228 -15.11 6.27 -3.02
N TYR A 229 -14.74 7.31 -2.27
CA TYR A 229 -13.36 7.59 -1.89
C TYR A 229 -13.30 8.58 -0.73
N PHE A 230 -12.22 8.52 0.04
CA PHE A 230 -11.78 9.55 0.97
C PHE A 230 -10.64 10.38 0.32
N SER A 231 -10.51 11.65 0.71
CA SER A 231 -9.40 12.49 0.26
C SER A 231 -8.87 13.36 1.40
N GLY A 232 -7.59 13.14 1.78
CA GLY A 232 -6.92 13.97 2.78
C GLY A 232 -6.76 15.44 2.32
N ALA A 233 -6.94 15.72 1.04
CA ALA A 233 -6.99 17.07 0.50
C ALA A 233 -8.09 17.94 1.13
N ASP A 234 -9.22 17.35 1.51
CA ASP A 234 -10.35 18.07 2.09
C ASP A 234 -10.12 18.45 3.57
N GLU A 235 -9.16 17.80 4.23
CA GLU A 235 -8.78 18.00 5.63
C GLU A 235 -7.86 19.22 5.84
N VAL A 236 -7.52 19.96 4.77
CA VAL A 236 -6.66 21.15 4.85
C VAL A 236 -7.31 22.35 4.18
N SER A 237 -6.84 23.56 4.49
CA SER A 237 -7.36 24.77 3.83
C SER A 237 -7.10 24.76 2.32
N ASN A 238 -7.99 25.38 1.55
CA ASN A 238 -7.83 25.60 0.11
C ASN A 238 -6.62 26.48 -0.27
N LEU A 239 -6.03 27.17 0.71
CA LEU A 239 -4.74 27.84 0.55
C LEU A 239 -3.57 26.85 0.42
N ALA A 240 -3.71 25.66 1.01
CA ALA A 240 -2.73 24.58 0.93
C ALA A 240 -3.03 23.62 -0.23
N GLN A 241 -4.31 23.25 -0.43
CA GLN A 241 -4.73 22.39 -1.53
C GLN A 241 -5.92 23.02 -2.29
N PRO A 242 -5.72 23.59 -3.50
CA PRO A 242 -6.76 24.33 -4.23
C PRO A 242 -8.09 23.60 -4.47
N PHE A 243 -8.10 22.27 -4.46
CA PHE A 243 -9.30 21.43 -4.64
C PHE A 243 -9.95 20.98 -3.33
N SER A 244 -9.44 21.42 -2.18
CA SER A 244 -10.05 21.14 -0.88
C SER A 244 -11.47 21.71 -0.76
N ASN A 245 -12.38 20.92 -0.20
CA ASN A 245 -13.69 21.34 0.29
C ASN A 245 -13.66 21.87 1.74
N GLU A 246 -12.51 21.75 2.41
CA GLU A 246 -12.23 22.21 3.78
C GLU A 246 -13.23 21.63 4.80
N ARG A 247 -13.40 20.29 4.83
CA ARG A 247 -14.30 19.53 5.72
C ARG A 247 -13.86 18.08 5.89
N GLU A 248 -14.20 17.48 7.02
CA GLU A 248 -14.11 16.03 7.24
C GLU A 248 -15.16 15.32 6.39
N MET A 249 -14.75 14.87 5.21
CA MET A 249 -15.68 14.34 4.21
C MET A 249 -15.16 13.16 3.39
N PHE A 250 -16.12 12.41 2.85
CA PHE A 250 -15.85 11.40 1.84
C PHE A 250 -16.99 11.33 0.82
N TYR A 251 -16.71 10.68 -0.31
CA TYR A 251 -17.51 10.69 -1.53
C TYR A 251 -18.09 9.31 -1.78
N ILE A 252 -19.31 9.25 -2.29
CA ILE A 252 -19.98 8.00 -2.64
C ILE A 252 -20.56 8.10 -4.05
N ASN A 253 -20.21 7.11 -4.86
CA ASN A 253 -20.70 7.00 -6.22
C ASN A 253 -22.06 6.29 -6.23
N ILE A 254 -23.12 7.06 -6.49
CA ILE A 254 -24.50 6.54 -6.50
C ILE A 254 -24.95 5.99 -7.87
N ASP A 255 -24.09 6.07 -8.89
CA ASP A 255 -24.27 5.32 -10.14
C ASP A 255 -23.81 3.86 -10.00
N ASN A 256 -22.76 3.63 -9.21
CA ASN A 256 -22.20 2.29 -8.98
C ASN A 256 -22.75 1.61 -7.73
N THR A 257 -23.26 2.39 -6.77
CA THR A 257 -23.82 1.87 -5.52
C THR A 257 -25.23 2.37 -5.28
N LYS A 258 -26.09 1.51 -4.72
CA LYS A 258 -27.43 1.92 -4.32
C LYS A 258 -27.44 2.20 -2.81
N PRO A 259 -27.92 3.38 -2.35
CA PRO A 259 -28.06 3.69 -0.93
C PRO A 259 -28.75 2.58 -0.13
N ASN A 260 -28.28 2.38 1.10
CA ASN A 260 -28.79 1.40 2.07
C ASN A 260 -28.66 -0.09 1.69
N THR A 261 -27.96 -0.42 0.60
CA THR A 261 -27.56 -1.81 0.36
C THR A 261 -26.42 -2.21 1.31
N GLU A 262 -26.21 -3.52 1.54
CA GLU A 262 -25.10 -3.97 2.39
C GLU A 262 -23.74 -3.53 1.84
N PHE A 263 -23.54 -3.64 0.52
CA PHE A 263 -22.34 -3.15 -0.15
C PHE A 263 -22.14 -1.63 0.04
N TYR A 264 -23.17 -0.82 -0.17
CA TYR A 264 -23.09 0.63 0.09
C TYR A 264 -22.71 0.96 1.53
N ASN A 265 -23.29 0.26 2.52
CA ASN A 265 -22.96 0.48 3.92
C ASN A 265 -21.53 0.01 4.27
N GLY A 266 -21.04 -1.03 3.57
CA GLY A 266 -19.64 -1.45 3.58
C GLY A 266 -18.71 -0.33 3.12
N VAL A 267 -19.01 0.27 1.97
CA VAL A 267 -18.24 1.41 1.45
C VAL A 267 -18.24 2.57 2.44
N LEU A 268 -19.36 2.91 3.09
CA LEU A 268 -19.35 3.95 4.14
C LEU A 268 -18.40 3.62 5.30
N ALA A 269 -18.30 2.36 5.72
CA ALA A 269 -17.38 1.95 6.78
C ALA A 269 -15.92 2.01 6.32
N HIS A 270 -15.67 1.57 5.09
CA HIS A 270 -14.36 1.63 4.43
C HIS A 270 -13.84 3.08 4.35
N GLU A 271 -14.64 4.01 3.78
CA GLU A 271 -14.21 5.41 3.65
C GLU A 271 -14.07 6.13 5.00
N PHE A 272 -14.88 5.76 5.99
CA PHE A 272 -14.74 6.32 7.33
C PHE A 272 -13.50 5.80 8.05
N GLN A 273 -13.09 4.55 7.79
CA GLN A 273 -11.82 4.02 8.30
C GLN A 273 -10.65 4.87 7.78
N HIS A 274 -10.60 5.17 6.48
CA HIS A 274 -9.53 6.01 5.91
C HIS A 274 -9.43 7.38 6.61
N MET A 275 -10.55 8.03 6.87
CA MET A 275 -10.58 9.31 7.60
C MET A 275 -10.03 9.19 9.03
N ILE A 276 -10.42 8.13 9.76
CA ILE A 276 -9.86 7.87 11.09
C ILE A 276 -8.36 7.61 11.00
N HIS A 277 -7.93 6.86 10.00
CA HIS A 277 -6.55 6.45 9.82
C HIS A 277 -5.68 7.65 9.47
N TRP A 278 -6.10 8.48 8.50
CA TRP A 278 -5.43 9.70 8.11
C TRP A 278 -5.15 10.63 9.29
N TYR A 279 -6.09 10.75 10.23
CA TYR A 279 -5.86 11.60 11.41
C TYR A 279 -4.86 11.00 12.41
N GLN A 280 -4.76 9.66 12.50
CA GLN A 280 -3.94 8.99 13.50
C GLN A 280 -2.55 8.63 13.00
N ASP A 281 -2.45 8.10 11.77
CA ASP A 281 -1.20 7.77 11.10
C ASP A 281 -1.36 7.97 9.59
N LYS A 282 -1.08 9.19 9.13
CA LYS A 282 -1.30 9.60 7.75
C LYS A 282 -0.34 8.98 6.74
N ASN A 283 0.85 8.56 7.17
CA ASN A 283 1.90 8.04 6.29
C ASN A 283 2.05 6.52 6.39
N GLU A 284 1.06 5.84 6.96
CA GLU A 284 0.96 4.38 6.94
C GLU A 284 0.97 3.88 5.48
N SER A 285 1.66 2.76 5.27
CA SER A 285 1.76 2.07 3.99
C SER A 285 0.38 1.66 3.45
N SER A 286 0.20 1.90 2.15
CA SER A 286 -1.06 1.65 1.43
C SER A 286 -1.71 0.29 1.73
N TRP A 287 -0.94 -0.81 1.75
CA TRP A 287 -1.50 -2.15 2.00
C TRP A 287 -2.09 -2.32 3.41
N VAL A 288 -1.56 -1.61 4.41
CA VAL A 288 -2.14 -1.62 5.75
C VAL A 288 -3.40 -0.78 5.78
N ASN A 289 -3.35 0.42 5.20
CA ASN A 289 -4.49 1.32 5.12
C ASN A 289 -5.70 0.63 4.46
N GLU A 290 -5.51 0.08 3.27
CA GLU A 290 -6.55 -0.65 2.53
C GLU A 290 -7.02 -1.92 3.24
N GLY A 291 -6.08 -2.71 3.78
CA GLY A 291 -6.43 -3.92 4.52
C GLY A 291 -7.30 -3.63 5.74
N MET A 292 -7.06 -2.51 6.43
CA MET A 292 -7.85 -2.09 7.59
C MET A 292 -9.21 -1.50 7.18
N SER A 293 -9.31 -0.78 6.07
CA SER A 293 -10.59 -0.34 5.49
C SER A 293 -11.48 -1.51 5.07
N GLU A 294 -10.91 -2.55 4.47
CA GLU A 294 -11.65 -3.78 4.18
C GLU A 294 -12.06 -4.52 5.46
N LEU A 295 -11.20 -4.52 6.48
CA LEU A 295 -11.54 -5.08 7.78
C LEU A 295 -12.68 -4.30 8.47
N ALA A 296 -12.79 -2.99 8.27
CA ALA A 296 -13.91 -2.19 8.79
C ALA A 296 -15.27 -2.68 8.26
N SER A 297 -15.33 -3.06 6.98
CA SER A 297 -16.51 -3.69 6.40
C SER A 297 -16.85 -5.03 7.07
N GLU A 298 -15.85 -5.89 7.37
CA GLU A 298 -16.05 -7.13 8.13
C GLU A 298 -16.59 -6.87 9.54
N LEU A 299 -15.98 -5.94 10.27
CA LEU A 299 -16.30 -5.64 11.67
C LEU A 299 -17.74 -5.14 11.82
N ASN A 300 -18.26 -4.45 10.80
CA ASN A 300 -19.65 -4.02 10.74
C ASN A 300 -20.61 -5.08 10.22
N GLY A 301 -20.11 -6.23 9.76
CA GLY A 301 -20.91 -7.33 9.21
C GLY A 301 -21.51 -7.03 7.84
N TYR A 302 -20.84 -6.18 7.05
CA TYR A 302 -21.26 -5.81 5.70
C TYR A 302 -20.61 -6.68 4.63
N ASP A 303 -21.15 -6.61 3.41
CA ASP A 303 -20.60 -7.29 2.24
C ASP A 303 -19.31 -6.57 1.79
N ARG A 304 -18.21 -7.32 1.72
CA ARG A 304 -16.86 -6.85 1.33
C ARG A 304 -16.59 -7.06 -0.16
N GLY A 305 -17.57 -7.52 -0.93
CA GLY A 305 -17.39 -7.84 -2.34
C GLY A 305 -16.70 -9.19 -2.53
N GLY A 306 -15.64 -9.23 -3.35
CA GLY A 306 -15.04 -10.49 -3.80
C GLY A 306 -13.58 -10.37 -4.22
N ALA A 307 -12.84 -9.47 -3.57
CA ALA A 307 -11.43 -9.22 -3.86
C ALA A 307 -10.52 -10.39 -3.46
N ASP A 308 -10.89 -11.10 -2.39
CA ASP A 308 -10.29 -12.35 -1.91
C ASP A 308 -10.25 -13.44 -3.00
N TYR A 309 -11.29 -13.52 -3.85
CA TYR A 309 -11.30 -14.43 -4.99
C TYR A 309 -10.25 -14.08 -6.04
N ALA A 310 -10.04 -12.79 -6.32
CA ALA A 310 -9.04 -12.34 -7.29
C ALA A 310 -7.62 -12.67 -6.79
N PHE A 311 -7.35 -12.46 -5.51
CA PHE A 311 -6.09 -12.87 -4.88
C PHE A 311 -5.90 -14.39 -4.92
N SER A 312 -6.96 -15.17 -4.67
CA SER A 312 -6.89 -16.64 -4.72
C SER A 312 -6.45 -17.14 -6.10
N ASP A 313 -6.82 -16.44 -7.18
CA ASP A 313 -6.39 -16.75 -8.55
C ASP A 313 -4.95 -16.28 -8.87
N ARG A 314 -4.39 -15.36 -8.07
CA ARG A 314 -3.07 -14.73 -8.25
C ARG A 314 -2.30 -14.62 -6.91
N PRO A 315 -1.88 -15.74 -6.29
CA PRO A 315 -1.16 -15.68 -5.01
C PRO A 315 0.27 -15.11 -5.09
N ASP A 316 0.80 -14.89 -6.30
CA ASP A 316 2.04 -14.13 -6.54
C ASP A 316 1.81 -12.59 -6.53
N THR A 317 0.83 -12.12 -5.74
CA THR A 317 0.62 -10.69 -5.46
C THR A 317 1.37 -10.32 -4.19
N GLN A 318 2.23 -9.31 -4.27
CA GLN A 318 3.02 -8.82 -3.15
C GLN A 318 2.13 -8.18 -2.08
N LEU A 319 2.23 -8.66 -0.82
CA LEU A 319 1.43 -8.16 0.30
C LEU A 319 1.83 -6.74 0.72
N ASN A 320 3.13 -6.47 0.84
CA ASN A 320 3.66 -5.22 1.41
C ASN A 320 3.92 -4.12 0.36
N ALA A 321 3.24 -4.18 -0.79
CA ALA A 321 3.29 -3.13 -1.81
C ALA A 321 1.94 -3.03 -2.52
N TRP A 322 1.67 -1.84 -3.08
CA TRP A 322 0.53 -1.59 -3.94
C TRP A 322 1.01 -1.38 -5.37
N SER A 323 0.32 -1.96 -6.34
CA SER A 323 0.55 -1.74 -7.78
C SER A 323 -0.55 -0.85 -8.33
N ASP A 324 -0.19 0.02 -9.26
CA ASP A 324 -1.10 0.79 -10.08
C ASP A 324 -1.63 0.01 -11.31
N ASP A 325 -1.33 -1.29 -11.49
CA ASP A 325 -1.79 -2.09 -12.65
C ASP A 325 -3.33 -2.07 -12.77
N PRO A 326 -3.91 -1.47 -13.83
CA PRO A 326 -5.36 -1.41 -14.01
C PRO A 326 -6.00 -2.80 -14.19
N ASN A 327 -5.21 -3.85 -14.45
CA ASN A 327 -5.64 -5.24 -14.58
C ASN A 327 -5.34 -6.09 -13.33
N GLY A 328 -4.77 -5.50 -12.28
CA GLY A 328 -4.21 -6.21 -11.13
C GLY A 328 -4.40 -5.57 -9.74
N ARG A 329 -5.29 -4.58 -9.58
CA ARG A 329 -5.54 -3.95 -8.26
C ARG A 329 -6.44 -4.76 -7.33
N THR A 330 -7.43 -5.47 -7.87
CA THR A 330 -8.44 -6.16 -7.04
C THR A 330 -7.83 -7.23 -6.14
N GLU A 331 -6.79 -7.93 -6.60
CA GLU A 331 -6.05 -8.89 -5.78
C GLU A 331 -5.31 -8.23 -4.60
N HIS A 332 -4.87 -6.97 -4.70
CA HIS A 332 -4.19 -6.29 -3.58
C HIS A 332 -5.15 -6.06 -2.41
N TYR A 333 -6.40 -5.63 -2.68
CA TYR A 333 -7.45 -5.57 -1.66
C TYR A 333 -7.70 -6.93 -1.03
N GLY A 334 -7.84 -7.99 -1.84
CA GLY A 334 -8.07 -9.34 -1.34
C GLY A 334 -6.93 -9.87 -0.48
N ASN A 335 -5.69 -9.63 -0.91
CA ASN A 335 -4.46 -10.00 -0.22
C ASN A 335 -4.37 -9.31 1.15
N ALA A 336 -4.45 -7.97 1.16
CA ALA A 336 -4.36 -7.17 2.37
C ALA A 336 -5.50 -7.49 3.35
N TYR A 337 -6.74 -7.57 2.87
CA TYR A 337 -7.89 -7.96 3.66
C TYR A 337 -7.70 -9.33 4.33
N LEU A 338 -7.31 -10.36 3.57
CA LEU A 338 -7.13 -11.71 4.10
C LEU A 338 -6.04 -11.75 5.16
N PHE A 339 -4.94 -11.00 4.98
CA PHE A 339 -3.92 -10.90 6.02
C PHE A 339 -4.47 -10.22 7.28
N MET A 340 -5.19 -9.10 7.18
CA MET A 340 -5.76 -8.41 8.34
C MET A 340 -6.79 -9.26 9.08
N SER A 341 -7.66 -9.96 8.33
CA SER A 341 -8.64 -10.86 8.92
C SER A 341 -7.96 -12.05 9.59
N TYR A 342 -6.94 -12.65 8.96
CA TYR A 342 -6.14 -13.70 9.58
C TYR A 342 -5.47 -13.22 10.87
N PHE A 343 -4.85 -12.04 10.86
CA PHE A 343 -4.19 -11.46 12.03
C PHE A 343 -5.20 -11.23 13.17
N LEU A 344 -6.37 -10.67 12.86
CA LEU A 344 -7.47 -10.48 13.81
C LEU A 344 -7.97 -11.81 14.39
N GLN A 345 -8.17 -12.83 13.56
CA GLN A 345 -8.68 -14.12 14.01
C GLN A 345 -7.65 -14.86 14.86
N ARG A 346 -6.37 -14.76 14.51
CA ARG A 346 -5.27 -15.42 15.22
C ARG A 346 -4.90 -14.77 16.55
N PHE A 347 -4.87 -13.44 16.60
CA PHE A 347 -4.35 -12.70 17.76
C PHE A 347 -5.42 -11.91 18.53
N GLY A 348 -6.60 -11.72 17.94
CA GLY A 348 -7.72 -11.02 18.54
C GLY A 348 -7.61 -9.50 18.47
N ASN A 349 -8.73 -8.84 18.80
CA ASN A 349 -8.91 -7.40 18.62
C ASN A 349 -7.77 -6.56 19.21
N GLN A 350 -7.36 -6.83 20.45
CA GLN A 350 -6.40 -5.97 21.14
C GLN A 350 -5.08 -5.83 20.36
N LEU A 351 -4.55 -6.93 19.83
CA LEU A 351 -3.29 -6.88 19.10
C LEU A 351 -3.45 -6.20 17.74
N THR A 352 -4.55 -6.43 17.03
CA THR A 352 -4.86 -5.74 15.77
C THR A 352 -5.00 -4.24 15.99
N GLN A 353 -5.67 -3.82 17.07
CA GLN A 353 -5.79 -2.41 17.44
C GLN A 353 -4.44 -1.80 17.84
N ASP A 354 -3.57 -2.57 18.52
CA ASP A 354 -2.21 -2.13 18.83
C ASP A 354 -1.34 -1.99 17.56
N ALA A 355 -1.57 -2.79 16.52
CA ALA A 355 -0.89 -2.66 15.23
C ALA A 355 -1.37 -1.42 14.46
N VAL A 356 -2.69 -1.18 14.39
CA VAL A 356 -3.26 0.03 13.75
C VAL A 356 -2.83 1.32 14.44
N ALA A 357 -2.68 1.30 15.77
CA ALA A 357 -2.34 2.50 16.56
C ALA A 357 -0.82 2.73 16.69
N SER A 358 -0.01 1.98 15.95
CA SER A 358 1.43 2.14 15.90
C SER A 358 1.81 3.38 15.08
N ASP A 359 2.78 4.17 15.53
CA ASP A 359 3.37 5.26 14.71
C ASP A 359 4.41 4.70 13.70
N ALA A 360 4.73 3.41 13.77
CA ALA A 360 5.61 2.71 12.85
C ALA A 360 4.79 2.04 11.75
N ASN A 361 5.27 2.15 10.51
CA ASN A 361 4.49 1.82 9.31
C ASN A 361 4.73 0.38 8.86
N GLY A 362 3.71 -0.21 8.25
CA GLY A 362 3.78 -1.48 7.55
C GLY A 362 4.21 -2.60 8.46
N ILE A 363 5.19 -3.39 8.00
CA ILE A 363 5.73 -4.55 8.73
C ILE A 363 6.24 -4.16 10.13
N ASP A 364 6.79 -2.96 10.28
CA ASP A 364 7.35 -2.51 11.55
C ASP A 364 6.27 -2.26 12.61
N GLY A 365 5.09 -1.75 12.22
CA GLY A 365 3.94 -1.59 13.12
C GLY A 365 3.41 -2.93 13.66
N PHE A 366 3.32 -3.95 12.80
CA PHE A 366 2.97 -5.31 13.24
C PHE A 366 4.03 -5.90 14.18
N ASN A 367 5.32 -5.72 13.86
CA ASN A 367 6.40 -6.19 14.72
C ASN A 367 6.40 -5.49 16.09
N GLU A 368 6.11 -4.18 16.13
CA GLU A 368 5.96 -3.44 17.38
C GLU A 368 4.82 -4.01 18.23
N ALA A 369 3.63 -4.21 17.64
CA ALA A 369 2.49 -4.79 18.33
C ALA A 369 2.78 -6.20 18.87
N LEU A 370 3.34 -7.09 18.03
CA LEU A 370 3.72 -8.45 18.40
C LEU A 370 4.75 -8.47 19.54
N ALA A 371 5.75 -7.59 19.49
CA ALA A 371 6.77 -7.48 20.52
C ALA A 371 6.19 -6.95 21.84
N LYS A 372 5.29 -5.95 21.77
CA LYS A 372 4.61 -5.36 22.93
C LYS A 372 3.80 -6.39 23.72
N ASP A 373 3.10 -7.29 23.04
CA ASP A 373 2.32 -8.36 23.69
C ASP A 373 3.15 -9.62 24.03
N ASN A 374 4.47 -9.60 23.75
CA ASN A 374 5.39 -10.72 24.00
C ASN A 374 4.94 -12.04 23.37
N THR A 375 4.37 -11.96 22.15
CA THR A 375 3.89 -13.15 21.42
C THR A 375 5.03 -14.13 21.12
N GLY A 376 6.26 -13.62 21.00
CA GLY A 376 7.45 -14.39 20.70
C GLY A 376 7.57 -14.80 19.23
N VAL A 377 6.76 -14.21 18.36
CA VAL A 377 6.78 -14.38 16.90
C VAL A 377 6.97 -13.01 16.23
N THR A 378 7.59 -12.98 15.05
CA THR A 378 7.72 -11.79 14.22
C THR A 378 6.65 -11.74 13.13
N PHE A 379 6.56 -10.62 12.40
CA PHE A 379 5.75 -10.54 11.18
C PHE A 379 6.09 -11.66 10.20
N ASP A 380 7.38 -11.92 9.94
CA ASP A 380 7.81 -12.99 9.03
C ASP A 380 7.33 -14.38 9.48
N ASP A 381 7.29 -14.65 10.80
CA ASP A 381 6.73 -15.90 11.33
C ASP A 381 5.20 -15.97 11.09
N VAL A 382 4.49 -14.84 11.25
CA VAL A 382 3.04 -14.76 11.00
C VAL A 382 2.73 -14.93 9.51
N PHE A 383 3.49 -14.26 8.64
CA PHE A 383 3.41 -14.41 7.20
C PHE A 383 3.66 -15.86 6.78
N ALA A 384 4.65 -16.54 7.38
CA ALA A 384 4.93 -17.93 7.08
C ALA A 384 3.78 -18.88 7.43
N ASP A 385 3.09 -18.62 8.55
CA ASP A 385 1.90 -19.41 8.89
C ASP A 385 0.70 -19.04 8.00
N TRP A 386 0.55 -17.76 7.62
CA TRP A 386 -0.51 -17.26 6.75
C TRP A 386 -0.44 -17.85 5.33
N VAL A 387 0.75 -17.98 4.74
CA VAL A 387 0.97 -18.67 3.46
C VAL A 387 0.44 -20.12 3.51
N VAL A 388 0.60 -20.81 4.63
CA VAL A 388 0.06 -22.17 4.80
C VAL A 388 -1.44 -22.14 5.09
N ALA A 389 -1.92 -21.16 5.86
CA ALA A 389 -3.34 -20.98 6.14
C ALA A 389 -4.17 -20.77 4.86
N ASN A 390 -3.66 -19.97 3.92
CA ASN A 390 -4.28 -19.75 2.60
C ASN A 390 -4.47 -21.04 1.80
N LEU A 391 -3.59 -22.03 2.01
CA LEU A 391 -3.63 -23.30 1.29
C LEU A 391 -4.50 -24.35 1.99
N LEU A 392 -4.41 -24.45 3.32
CA LEU A 392 -5.07 -25.49 4.09
C LEU A 392 -6.50 -25.12 4.48
N ASP A 393 -6.73 -23.87 4.84
CA ASP A 393 -7.98 -23.33 5.37
C ASP A 393 -8.63 -24.27 6.42
N ASP A 394 -7.84 -24.70 7.41
CA ASP A 394 -8.26 -25.65 8.44
C ASP A 394 -8.04 -25.06 9.85
N PRO A 395 -9.07 -24.40 10.43
CA PRO A 395 -8.98 -23.81 11.77
C PRO A 395 -8.95 -24.87 12.89
N ASP A 396 -9.20 -26.15 12.60
CA ASP A 396 -9.07 -27.24 13.59
C ASP A 396 -7.62 -27.80 13.65
N PHE A 397 -6.76 -27.42 12.68
CA PHE A 397 -5.39 -27.90 12.57
C PHE A 397 -4.36 -26.92 13.15
N GLY A 398 -3.23 -27.47 13.62
CA GLY A 398 -2.03 -26.68 13.93
C GLY A 398 -2.13 -25.70 15.10
N ASP A 399 -3.15 -25.81 15.97
CA ASP A 399 -3.58 -24.82 16.99
C ASP A 399 -4.47 -23.67 16.49
N GLY A 400 -5.01 -23.81 15.29
CA GLY A 400 -5.87 -22.84 14.62
C GLY A 400 -5.11 -21.92 13.67
N ARG A 401 -3.78 -21.88 13.74
CA ARG A 401 -2.94 -21.00 12.91
C ARG A 401 -2.97 -21.26 11.41
N TYR A 402 -3.54 -22.38 10.95
CA TYR A 402 -3.54 -22.78 9.53
C TYR A 402 -4.93 -22.76 8.89
N GLY A 403 -5.83 -21.90 9.37
CA GLY A 403 -7.10 -21.65 8.71
C GLY A 403 -7.80 -20.40 9.22
N TYR A 404 -8.99 -20.17 8.65
CA TYR A 404 -9.86 -19.06 8.98
C TYR A 404 -11.09 -19.59 9.74
N GLU A 405 -11.48 -18.93 10.83
CA GLU A 405 -12.69 -19.28 11.57
C GLU A 405 -13.95 -18.69 10.95
N ARG A 406 -13.82 -17.53 10.29
CA ARG A 406 -14.93 -16.71 9.79
C ARG A 406 -15.10 -16.73 8.27
N ASP A 407 -14.06 -17.14 7.56
CA ASP A 407 -13.99 -17.12 6.11
C ASP A 407 -13.82 -18.56 5.59
N ASP A 408 -14.38 -18.85 4.41
CA ASP A 408 -14.23 -20.12 3.70
C ASP A 408 -13.62 -19.77 2.34
N LEU A 409 -12.32 -20.02 2.20
CA LEU A 409 -11.54 -19.51 1.08
C LEU A 409 -11.78 -20.31 -0.20
N GLN A 410 -11.65 -19.62 -1.34
CA GLN A 410 -11.38 -20.35 -2.57
C GLN A 410 -9.98 -20.96 -2.50
N PRO A 411 -9.79 -22.19 -3.03
CA PRO A 411 -8.47 -22.78 -3.09
C PRO A 411 -7.49 -21.88 -3.86
N MET A 412 -6.35 -21.60 -3.27
CA MET A 412 -5.27 -20.85 -3.93
C MET A 412 -4.84 -21.51 -5.23
N ALA A 413 -4.66 -20.71 -6.27
CA ALA A 413 -4.15 -21.15 -7.55
C ALA A 413 -2.74 -21.73 -7.41
N LEU A 414 -2.53 -22.88 -8.06
CA LEU A 414 -1.20 -23.48 -8.16
C LEU A 414 -0.46 -22.85 -9.33
N ASP A 415 0.79 -22.43 -9.11
CA ASP A 415 1.70 -21.99 -10.18
C ASP A 415 1.95 -23.15 -11.15
N VAL A 416 2.26 -24.35 -10.64
CA VAL A 416 2.42 -25.54 -11.48
C VAL A 416 2.22 -26.86 -10.74
N THR A 417 1.67 -27.86 -11.43
CA THR A 417 1.65 -29.26 -10.98
C THR A 417 2.67 -30.10 -11.74
N HIS A 418 3.62 -30.69 -11.02
CA HIS A 418 4.53 -31.71 -11.54
C HIS A 418 4.01 -33.11 -11.27
N ARG A 419 3.99 -33.95 -12.31
CA ARG A 419 3.55 -35.36 -12.24
C ARG A 419 4.63 -36.37 -12.65
N ARG A 420 5.77 -35.87 -13.14
CA ARG A 420 6.86 -36.66 -13.72
C ARG A 420 8.18 -36.02 -13.36
N TYR A 421 9.14 -36.86 -13.01
CA TYR A 421 10.47 -36.44 -12.58
C TYR A 421 11.54 -37.14 -13.47
N PRO A 422 12.71 -36.51 -13.72
CA PRO A 422 13.14 -35.24 -13.14
C PRO A 422 12.51 -34.00 -13.78
N VAL A 423 12.47 -32.90 -13.04
CA VAL A 423 12.12 -31.56 -13.53
C VAL A 423 13.13 -30.54 -13.02
N GLN A 424 13.35 -29.49 -13.80
CA GLN A 424 14.07 -28.29 -13.38
C GLN A 424 13.31 -27.08 -13.93
N ARG A 425 13.12 -26.05 -13.10
CA ARG A 425 12.49 -24.78 -13.49
C ARG A 425 13.27 -23.63 -12.86
N GLU A 426 13.39 -22.55 -13.62
CA GLU A 426 13.91 -21.24 -13.21
C GLU A 426 12.76 -20.25 -13.45
N THR A 427 12.47 -19.41 -12.46
CA THR A 427 11.31 -18.51 -12.43
C THR A 427 11.55 -17.46 -11.33
N ASP A 428 10.61 -16.54 -11.16
CA ASP A 428 10.60 -15.55 -10.11
C ASP A 428 9.32 -15.59 -9.27
N VAL A 429 9.36 -14.89 -8.14
CA VAL A 429 8.23 -14.63 -7.25
C VAL A 429 8.38 -13.21 -6.68
N SER A 430 7.27 -12.53 -6.47
CA SER A 430 7.22 -11.21 -5.85
C SER A 430 7.57 -11.30 -4.35
N GLN A 431 8.06 -10.19 -3.78
CA GLN A 431 8.35 -10.18 -2.34
C GLN A 431 7.05 -10.35 -1.55
N TYR A 432 7.08 -11.03 -0.42
CA TYR A 432 5.91 -11.29 0.43
C TYR A 432 4.68 -11.78 -0.34
N ALA A 433 4.91 -12.62 -1.36
CA ALA A 433 3.91 -13.33 -2.15
C ALA A 433 4.22 -14.84 -2.16
N ALA A 434 3.40 -15.68 -2.80
CA ALA A 434 3.59 -17.13 -2.77
C ALA A 434 3.37 -17.82 -4.12
N ASP A 435 4.38 -18.61 -4.53
CA ASP A 435 4.24 -19.65 -5.54
C ASP A 435 3.88 -20.98 -4.90
N TYR A 436 2.74 -21.57 -5.29
CA TYR A 436 2.34 -22.91 -4.86
C TYR A 436 2.59 -23.96 -5.95
N ILE A 437 3.53 -24.87 -5.70
CA ILE A 437 3.96 -25.91 -6.66
C ILE A 437 3.53 -27.29 -6.15
N GLU A 438 2.60 -27.93 -6.85
CA GLU A 438 2.14 -29.27 -6.49
C GLU A 438 3.09 -30.37 -7.03
N LEU A 439 3.55 -31.21 -6.12
CA LEU A 439 4.31 -32.42 -6.39
C LEU A 439 3.41 -33.65 -6.27
N SER A 440 3.16 -34.28 -7.41
CA SER A 440 2.43 -35.54 -7.49
C SER A 440 3.20 -36.56 -8.33
N GLY A 441 2.83 -37.83 -8.21
CA GLY A 441 3.52 -38.90 -8.92
C GLY A 441 3.72 -40.13 -8.04
N SER A 442 4.83 -40.85 -8.23
CA SER A 442 5.13 -42.03 -7.44
C SER A 442 6.61 -42.19 -7.14
N GLY A 443 6.93 -42.49 -5.88
CA GLY A 443 8.29 -42.80 -5.43
C GLY A 443 8.91 -41.68 -4.61
N ASP A 444 10.18 -41.84 -4.30
CA ASP A 444 10.94 -40.90 -3.48
C ASP A 444 11.56 -39.85 -4.42
N VAL A 445 11.50 -38.58 -4.03
CA VAL A 445 12.10 -37.48 -4.79
C VAL A 445 13.00 -36.64 -3.91
N ARG A 446 14.05 -36.08 -4.50
CA ARG A 446 14.89 -35.05 -3.89
C ARG A 446 14.60 -33.72 -4.56
N ILE A 447 14.45 -32.68 -3.75
CA ILE A 447 14.25 -31.30 -4.17
C ILE A 447 15.53 -30.55 -3.83
N ASP A 448 16.11 -29.85 -4.79
CA ASP A 448 17.23 -28.92 -4.60
C ASP A 448 16.76 -27.53 -5.03
N PHE A 449 16.85 -26.56 -4.14
CA PHE A 449 16.45 -25.16 -4.32
C PHE A 449 17.68 -24.25 -4.37
N GLN A 450 17.63 -23.25 -5.24
CA GLN A 450 18.61 -22.16 -5.30
C GLN A 450 17.87 -20.84 -5.56
N GLY A 451 17.86 -19.94 -4.58
CA GLY A 451 17.35 -18.59 -4.70
C GLY A 451 18.47 -17.54 -4.87
N ALA A 452 18.11 -16.35 -5.31
CA ALA A 452 18.97 -15.16 -5.23
C ALA A 452 19.35 -14.86 -3.77
N THR A 453 20.51 -14.26 -3.53
CA THR A 453 21.00 -13.94 -2.17
C THR A 453 20.88 -12.45 -1.83
N THR A 454 20.66 -11.62 -2.85
CA THR A 454 20.46 -10.19 -2.75
C THR A 454 19.30 -9.77 -3.64
N ALA A 455 18.70 -8.64 -3.30
CA ALA A 455 17.73 -7.91 -4.11
C ALA A 455 18.17 -6.46 -4.23
N SER A 456 17.60 -5.73 -5.19
CA SER A 456 17.82 -4.30 -5.38
C SER A 456 16.61 -3.50 -4.91
N LEU A 457 16.81 -2.25 -4.49
CA LEU A 457 15.71 -1.33 -4.18
C LEU A 457 14.96 -0.92 -5.46
N ALA A 458 15.72 -0.72 -6.54
CA ALA A 458 15.22 -0.39 -7.87
C ALA A 458 16.09 -1.02 -8.95
N ASN A 459 15.56 -1.17 -10.16
CA ASN A 459 16.30 -1.63 -11.34
C ASN A 459 17.30 -0.58 -11.90
N THR A 460 18.28 -0.20 -11.09
CA THR A 460 19.35 0.74 -11.45
C THR A 460 20.67 0.38 -10.76
N SER A 461 21.75 1.06 -11.14
CA SER A 461 23.03 1.06 -10.42
C SER A 461 23.45 2.50 -10.21
N ALA A 462 24.41 2.77 -9.31
CA ALA A 462 24.98 4.11 -9.16
C ALA A 462 25.44 4.65 -10.53
N HIS A 463 25.28 5.95 -10.77
CA HIS A 463 25.68 6.53 -12.05
C HIS A 463 27.21 6.50 -12.18
N SER A 464 27.90 6.82 -11.09
CA SER A 464 29.32 6.56 -10.91
C SER A 464 29.59 5.88 -9.56
N GLY A 465 30.80 5.38 -9.34
CA GLY A 465 31.13 4.74 -8.04
C GLY A 465 30.34 3.47 -7.72
N GLU A 466 30.09 3.25 -6.43
CA GLU A 466 29.31 2.15 -5.86
C GLU A 466 28.03 2.64 -5.15
N ASP A 467 28.06 3.85 -4.59
CA ASP A 467 27.00 4.39 -3.74
C ASP A 467 26.23 5.53 -4.43
N MET A 468 24.99 5.75 -4.02
CA MET A 468 24.13 6.85 -4.49
C MET A 468 23.19 7.31 -3.37
N TRP A 469 22.55 8.47 -3.53
CA TRP A 469 21.50 8.93 -2.61
C TRP A 469 20.12 8.47 -3.10
N TRP A 470 19.31 7.92 -2.20
CA TRP A 470 17.92 7.52 -2.46
C TRP A 470 16.97 8.14 -1.44
N ALA A 471 15.84 8.64 -1.92
CA ALA A 471 14.84 9.37 -1.13
C ALA A 471 13.86 8.48 -0.33
N ASN A 472 14.06 7.16 -0.33
CA ASN A 472 13.09 6.15 0.10
C ASN A 472 11.83 6.05 -0.79
N ARG A 473 10.97 5.08 -0.49
CA ARG A 473 9.68 4.79 -1.12
C ARG A 473 8.62 4.72 -0.01
N VAL A 474 8.00 5.84 0.33
CA VAL A 474 7.03 5.96 1.44
C VAL A 474 5.85 6.84 1.00
N ASP A 475 4.65 6.45 1.38
CA ASP A 475 3.41 7.21 1.14
C ASP A 475 3.31 8.41 2.10
N ASP A 476 2.63 9.48 1.68
CA ASP A 476 2.42 10.76 2.37
C ASP A 476 3.68 11.31 3.06
N SER A 477 4.76 11.49 2.29
CA SER A 477 6.10 11.76 2.82
C SER A 477 6.78 13.03 2.26
N ASP A 478 7.81 13.52 2.96
CA ASP A 478 8.57 14.73 2.66
C ASP A 478 10.08 14.54 3.00
N ALA A 479 10.74 13.71 2.20
CA ALA A 479 12.16 13.36 2.36
C ALA A 479 13.06 14.49 1.85
N ARG A 480 14.05 14.91 2.64
CA ARG A 480 14.94 16.06 2.34
C ARG A 480 16.42 15.71 2.50
N LEU A 481 17.23 16.18 1.56
CA LEU A 481 18.69 16.10 1.59
C LEU A 481 19.26 17.51 1.38
N THR A 482 19.80 18.12 2.43
CA THR A 482 20.14 19.56 2.45
C THR A 482 21.62 19.81 2.72
N ARG A 483 22.24 20.77 2.03
CA ARG A 483 23.61 21.22 2.28
C ARG A 483 23.78 22.73 2.09
N ALA A 484 24.66 23.32 2.89
CA ALA A 484 25.05 24.73 2.78
C ALA A 484 26.27 24.94 1.88
N PHE A 485 26.23 26.00 1.06
CA PHE A 485 27.32 26.42 0.18
C PHE A 485 27.62 27.92 0.33
N ASP A 486 28.90 28.30 0.28
CA ASP A 486 29.32 29.70 0.19
C ASP A 486 29.48 30.12 -1.27
N LEU A 487 28.53 30.92 -1.76
CA LEU A 487 28.52 31.48 -3.12
C LEU A 487 28.91 32.97 -3.15
N SER A 488 29.48 33.51 -2.06
CA SER A 488 29.83 34.93 -1.98
C SER A 488 31.02 35.31 -2.85
N GLY A 489 31.84 34.32 -3.22
CA GLY A 489 33.07 34.49 -3.99
C GLY A 489 32.91 34.45 -5.52
N VAL A 490 31.70 34.21 -6.03
CA VAL A 490 31.43 34.00 -7.46
C VAL A 490 30.29 34.91 -7.95
N ASP A 491 30.33 35.30 -9.22
CA ASP A 491 29.27 36.13 -9.84
C ASP A 491 28.18 35.28 -10.50
N SER A 492 28.47 33.99 -10.77
CA SER A 492 27.57 32.99 -11.33
C SER A 492 27.89 31.63 -10.72
N ALA A 493 26.90 30.77 -10.58
CA ALA A 493 27.07 29.42 -10.07
C ALA A 493 26.06 28.47 -10.73
N THR A 494 26.48 27.24 -10.96
CA THR A 494 25.67 26.22 -11.60
C THR A 494 25.67 24.96 -10.74
N LEU A 495 24.50 24.39 -10.47
CA LEU A 495 24.39 23.06 -9.87
C LEU A 495 24.19 22.03 -10.99
N ASN A 496 25.08 21.04 -11.08
CA ASN A 496 24.87 19.86 -11.91
C ASN A 496 24.70 18.64 -11.01
N PHE A 497 23.86 17.69 -11.42
CA PHE A 497 23.68 16.42 -10.75
C PHE A 497 23.12 15.40 -11.75
N TRP A 498 23.35 14.12 -11.48
CA TRP A 498 22.67 13.03 -12.15
C TRP A 498 21.50 12.57 -11.30
N THR A 499 20.40 12.20 -11.95
CA THR A 499 19.24 11.64 -11.26
C THR A 499 18.63 10.49 -12.05
N TRP A 500 18.09 9.52 -11.32
CA TRP A 500 17.23 8.45 -11.81
C TRP A 500 15.94 8.50 -11.01
N PHE A 501 14.80 8.38 -11.66
CA PHE A 501 13.52 8.32 -10.96
C PHE A 501 12.45 7.55 -11.72
N ASP A 502 11.67 6.85 -10.93
CA ASP A 502 10.38 6.25 -11.29
C ASP A 502 9.46 6.57 -10.11
N ILE A 503 8.64 7.60 -10.30
CA ILE A 503 7.74 8.21 -9.30
C ILE A 503 6.38 8.49 -9.95
N GLU A 504 5.32 8.60 -9.15
CA GLU A 504 3.97 8.76 -9.69
C GLU A 504 3.81 10.06 -10.47
N ASP A 505 3.45 9.94 -11.74
CA ASP A 505 3.34 11.08 -12.66
C ASP A 505 2.21 12.02 -12.26
N ASP A 506 2.53 13.32 -12.15
CA ASP A 506 1.62 14.39 -11.74
C ASP A 506 1.07 14.31 -10.29
N TRP A 507 1.57 13.39 -9.46
CA TRP A 507 1.17 13.24 -8.05
C TRP A 507 2.36 13.37 -7.10
N ASP A 508 3.41 12.61 -7.40
CA ASP A 508 4.69 12.61 -6.71
C ASP A 508 5.67 13.55 -7.40
N TYR A 509 6.45 14.28 -6.60
CA TYR A 509 7.36 15.29 -7.14
C TYR A 509 8.74 15.30 -6.47
N GLY A 510 9.77 15.17 -7.31
CA GLY A 510 11.16 15.43 -6.95
C GLY A 510 11.56 16.87 -7.25
N TYR A 511 12.24 17.52 -6.31
CA TYR A 511 12.64 18.92 -6.41
C TYR A 511 14.13 19.10 -6.14
N VAL A 512 14.68 20.13 -6.78
CA VAL A 512 15.91 20.77 -6.34
C VAL A 512 15.62 22.23 -6.01
N MET A 513 16.05 22.69 -4.85
CA MET A 513 15.66 23.99 -4.30
C MET A 513 16.84 24.74 -3.70
N ALA A 514 16.73 26.06 -3.61
CA ALA A 514 17.69 26.90 -2.90
C ALA A 514 17.04 27.88 -1.92
N SER A 515 17.75 28.19 -0.83
CA SER A 515 17.34 29.14 0.21
C SER A 515 18.50 30.04 0.65
N THR A 516 18.18 31.28 1.05
CA THR A 516 19.14 32.29 1.54
C THR A 516 18.77 32.88 2.89
N ASP A 517 17.71 32.39 3.52
CA ASP A 517 17.17 32.86 4.80
C ASP A 517 17.30 31.80 5.90
N GLY A 518 18.21 30.84 5.73
CA GLY A 518 18.42 29.74 6.68
C GLY A 518 17.38 28.64 6.58
N GLY A 519 16.66 28.56 5.45
CA GLY A 519 15.66 27.52 5.19
C GLY A 519 14.25 27.88 5.64
N GLU A 520 13.97 29.16 5.93
CA GLU A 520 12.61 29.65 6.24
C GLU A 520 11.74 29.65 4.98
N THR A 521 12.31 29.97 3.81
CA THR A 521 11.65 29.84 2.52
C THR A 521 12.56 29.19 1.49
N TRP A 522 11.96 28.52 0.50
CA TRP A 522 12.69 27.80 -0.55
C TRP A 522 12.19 28.19 -1.93
N THR A 523 13.13 28.28 -2.87
CA THR A 523 12.82 28.50 -4.29
C THR A 523 13.10 27.22 -5.07
N PRO A 524 12.08 26.54 -5.61
CA PRO A 524 12.26 25.45 -6.56
C PRO A 524 13.00 25.94 -7.81
N LEU A 525 13.99 25.16 -8.27
CA LEU A 525 14.84 25.52 -9.40
C LEU A 525 14.46 24.65 -10.61
N ALA A 526 14.18 25.30 -11.73
CA ALA A 526 13.92 24.60 -12.98
C ALA A 526 15.22 23.97 -13.54
N THR A 527 15.08 22.78 -14.11
CA THR A 527 16.11 22.09 -14.88
C THR A 527 15.57 21.79 -16.29
N GLN A 528 16.27 20.94 -17.05
CA GLN A 528 15.89 20.59 -18.42
C GLN A 528 14.59 19.78 -18.47
N ASP A 529 14.35 18.94 -17.46
CA ASP A 529 13.26 17.95 -17.45
C ASP A 529 12.19 18.24 -16.38
N THR A 530 12.28 19.38 -15.67
CA THR A 530 11.20 19.81 -14.76
C THR A 530 9.96 20.28 -15.52
N THR A 531 8.78 20.00 -14.97
CA THR A 531 7.49 20.55 -15.39
C THR A 531 6.91 21.51 -14.35
N GLU A 532 6.01 22.40 -14.79
CA GLU A 532 5.15 23.22 -13.91
C GLU A 532 3.68 22.71 -13.95
N ASP A 533 3.43 21.61 -14.65
CA ASP A 533 2.12 20.97 -14.68
C ASP A 533 1.75 20.49 -13.28
N ASN A 534 0.50 20.75 -12.90
CA ASN A 534 -0.02 20.49 -11.56
C ASN A 534 -1.53 20.18 -11.62
N PRO A 535 -1.95 19.13 -12.34
CA PRO A 535 -3.37 18.84 -12.51
C PRO A 535 -4.06 18.48 -11.20
N ASN A 536 -3.32 17.92 -10.23
CA ASN A 536 -3.83 17.44 -8.94
C ASN A 536 -3.62 18.42 -7.77
N GLY A 537 -2.94 19.55 -8.00
CA GLY A 537 -2.67 20.56 -6.98
C GLY A 537 -1.51 20.22 -6.02
N ASN A 538 -0.83 19.09 -6.24
CA ASN A 538 0.27 18.57 -5.40
C ASN A 538 1.64 19.20 -5.68
N SER A 539 1.84 19.84 -6.83
CA SER A 539 3.11 20.52 -7.14
C SER A 539 3.24 21.91 -6.48
N PHE A 540 4.49 22.28 -6.15
CA PHE A 540 4.87 23.56 -5.54
C PHE A 540 5.71 24.46 -6.46
N GLY A 541 5.99 24.04 -7.70
CA GLY A 541 6.80 24.79 -8.66
C GLY A 541 7.44 23.87 -9.70
N PRO A 542 8.50 24.32 -10.40
CA PRO A 542 9.27 23.45 -11.29
C PRO A 542 9.77 22.19 -10.57
N ALA A 543 9.34 21.02 -11.05
CA ALA A 543 9.57 19.73 -10.40
C ALA A 543 9.74 18.58 -11.40
N LEU A 544 10.40 17.51 -10.98
CA LEU A 544 10.51 16.23 -11.70
C LEU A 544 9.36 15.33 -11.26
N THR A 545 8.72 14.63 -12.20
CA THR A 545 7.63 13.68 -11.95
C THR A 545 7.62 12.62 -13.07
N GLY A 546 6.99 11.46 -12.82
CA GLY A 546 6.94 10.35 -13.76
C GLY A 546 8.25 9.57 -13.87
N CYS A 547 8.75 9.39 -15.10
CA CYS A 547 9.87 8.50 -15.42
C CYS A 547 11.08 9.23 -16.04
N SER A 548 12.28 9.02 -15.49
CA SER A 548 13.50 9.66 -16.00
C SER A 548 14.01 9.02 -17.29
N GLY A 549 14.30 9.82 -18.32
CA GLY A 549 14.94 9.33 -19.56
C GLY A 549 14.04 8.55 -20.54
N ASP A 550 12.83 8.15 -20.15
CA ASP A 550 11.78 7.64 -21.05
C ASP A 550 10.36 8.05 -20.59
N PRO A 551 9.94 9.30 -20.84
CA PRO A 551 8.62 9.78 -20.44
C PRO A 551 7.47 9.20 -21.30
N SER A 552 7.75 8.24 -22.19
CA SER A 552 6.75 7.68 -23.13
C SER A 552 6.29 6.26 -22.80
N SER A 553 6.86 5.64 -21.77
CA SER A 553 6.57 4.26 -21.35
C SER A 553 5.88 4.18 -19.99
N GLN A 554 4.68 4.77 -19.88
CA GLN A 554 3.76 4.43 -18.80
C GLN A 554 2.76 3.40 -19.34
N GLU A 555 3.10 2.11 -19.23
CA GLU A 555 2.04 1.11 -19.07
C GLU A 555 1.79 1.03 -17.56
N ALA A 556 0.59 1.40 -17.12
CA ALA A 556 0.23 1.38 -15.71
C ALA A 556 0.44 -0.03 -15.13
N GLY A 557 1.12 -0.13 -13.99
CA GLY A 557 1.47 -1.40 -13.33
C GLY A 557 2.91 -1.88 -13.47
N ASP A 558 3.69 -1.35 -14.43
CA ASP A 558 5.09 -1.73 -14.65
C ASP A 558 6.03 -0.57 -14.29
N THR A 559 7.14 -0.87 -13.62
CA THR A 559 8.23 0.10 -13.46
C THR A 559 8.71 0.53 -14.83
N CYS A 560 8.83 1.84 -15.02
CA CYS A 560 9.23 2.35 -16.32
C CYS A 560 10.71 2.00 -16.59
N ASN A 561 11.16 2.10 -17.84
CA ASN A 561 12.58 1.87 -18.17
C ASN A 561 13.45 3.11 -17.85
N ALA A 562 13.37 3.61 -16.62
CA ALA A 562 14.06 4.83 -16.20
C ALA A 562 15.58 4.74 -16.40
N GLN A 563 16.17 5.87 -16.78
CA GLN A 563 17.61 6.04 -17.02
C GLN A 563 18.16 7.21 -16.23
N TRP A 564 19.44 7.14 -15.88
CA TRP A 564 20.15 8.28 -15.33
C TRP A 564 20.21 9.43 -16.35
N ILE A 565 19.78 10.61 -15.93
CA ILE A 565 19.79 11.85 -16.72
C ILE A 565 20.56 12.95 -15.97
N GLU A 566 21.35 13.72 -16.71
CA GLU A 566 22.07 14.87 -16.16
C GLU A 566 21.15 16.10 -16.12
N GLN A 567 21.05 16.73 -14.96
CA GLN A 567 20.27 17.93 -14.72
C GLN A 567 21.18 19.11 -14.39
N THR A 568 20.73 20.31 -14.76
CA THR A 568 21.43 21.56 -14.48
C THR A 568 20.46 22.61 -13.96
N ALA A 569 20.73 23.13 -12.76
CA ALA A 569 19.99 24.24 -12.16
C ALA A 569 20.85 25.50 -12.05
N ASP A 570 20.26 26.67 -12.32
CA ASP A 570 20.93 27.96 -12.21
C ASP A 570 20.94 28.45 -10.75
N LEU A 571 22.13 28.53 -10.13
CA LEU A 571 22.32 29.10 -8.81
C LEU A 571 22.74 30.58 -8.86
N THR A 572 22.91 31.16 -10.05
CA THR A 572 23.30 32.57 -10.23
C THR A 572 22.42 33.57 -9.45
N PRO A 573 21.10 33.39 -9.31
CA PRO A 573 20.28 34.31 -8.50
C PRO A 573 20.66 34.35 -7.02
N PHE A 574 21.34 33.33 -6.51
CA PHE A 574 21.71 33.18 -5.10
C PHE A 574 23.19 33.55 -4.83
N THR A 575 23.96 33.91 -5.85
CA THR A 575 25.37 34.30 -5.69
C THR A 575 25.52 35.63 -4.95
N GLY A 576 26.70 35.86 -4.37
CA GLY A 576 26.95 37.02 -3.51
C GLY A 576 26.43 36.87 -2.07
N ASN A 577 25.68 35.79 -1.79
CA ASN A 577 25.32 35.39 -0.43
C ASN A 577 26.40 34.49 0.18
N GLY A 578 26.69 34.66 1.47
CA GLY A 578 27.72 33.87 2.17
C GLY A 578 27.30 32.45 2.51
N GLU A 579 26.00 32.21 2.64
CA GLU A 579 25.45 30.88 2.88
C GLU A 579 24.19 30.74 2.02
N VAL A 580 24.17 29.72 1.17
CA VAL A 580 23.05 29.32 0.34
C VAL A 580 22.79 27.85 0.64
N LEU A 581 21.60 27.53 1.14
CA LEU A 581 21.19 26.14 1.30
C LEU A 581 20.71 25.62 -0.05
N VAL A 582 21.14 24.42 -0.42
CA VAL A 582 20.62 23.65 -1.56
C VAL A 582 20.01 22.37 -1.01
N ARG A 583 18.83 22.01 -1.53
CA ARG A 583 18.07 20.85 -1.08
C ARG A 583 17.57 20.01 -2.25
N PHE A 584 17.74 18.70 -2.16
CA PHE A 584 16.93 17.73 -2.90
C PHE A 584 15.76 17.32 -2.01
N GLN A 585 14.55 17.35 -2.54
CA GLN A 585 13.34 17.07 -1.78
C GLN A 585 12.41 16.17 -2.60
N TYR A 586 11.89 15.11 -1.98
CA TYR A 586 10.91 14.22 -2.59
C TYR A 586 9.64 14.27 -1.76
N ILE A 587 8.55 14.69 -2.39
CA ILE A 587 7.24 14.85 -1.76
C ILE A 587 6.31 13.85 -2.42
N THR A 588 5.76 12.93 -1.64
CA THR A 588 4.79 11.93 -2.10
C THR A 588 3.39 12.24 -1.62
N ASP A 589 2.39 11.82 -2.37
CA ASP A 589 0.99 11.96 -1.97
C ASP A 589 0.48 10.74 -1.17
N ASP A 590 -0.84 10.61 -0.99
CA ASP A 590 -1.43 9.67 -0.02
C ASP A 590 -1.16 8.18 -0.40
N ALA A 591 -0.98 7.92 -1.69
CA ALA A 591 -0.60 6.66 -2.37
C ALA A 591 -0.64 6.97 -3.88
N VAL A 592 0.12 6.36 -4.78
CA VAL A 592 0.87 5.10 -4.78
C VAL A 592 2.35 5.42 -4.95
N ASN A 593 3.23 4.88 -4.10
CA ASN A 593 4.66 5.08 -4.32
C ASN A 593 5.25 4.14 -5.40
N TYR A 594 6.31 4.56 -6.10
CA TYR A 594 7.13 3.76 -7.05
C TYR A 594 8.56 3.62 -6.51
N PRO A 595 9.55 2.99 -7.20
CA PRO A 595 10.89 2.80 -6.64
C PRO A 595 11.57 4.08 -6.12
N GLY A 596 11.14 5.27 -6.56
CA GLY A 596 11.44 6.53 -5.90
C GLY A 596 12.45 7.39 -6.65
N PHE A 597 13.11 8.28 -5.92
CA PHE A 597 14.00 9.32 -6.46
C PHE A 597 15.45 9.10 -6.02
N PHE A 598 16.37 9.06 -6.99
CA PHE A 598 17.81 8.85 -6.77
C PHE A 598 18.64 10.02 -7.31
N VAL A 599 19.72 10.36 -6.62
CA VAL A 599 20.65 11.45 -6.99
C VAL A 599 22.10 10.99 -6.82
N ASP A 600 22.94 11.40 -7.77
CA ASP A 600 24.38 11.09 -7.79
C ASP A 600 25.17 12.21 -8.52
N ASP A 601 26.49 12.20 -8.41
CA ASP A 601 27.43 13.07 -9.12
C ASP A 601 27.08 14.58 -9.05
N ILE A 602 26.85 15.08 -7.83
CA ILE A 602 26.48 16.47 -7.54
C ILE A 602 27.71 17.36 -7.66
N SER A 603 27.62 18.49 -8.38
CA SER A 603 28.74 19.43 -8.51
C SER A 603 28.31 20.89 -8.63
N ILE A 604 29.16 21.77 -8.09
CA ILE A 604 29.12 23.23 -8.32
C ILE A 604 30.51 23.65 -8.82
N PRO A 605 30.76 23.62 -10.14
CA PRO A 605 32.09 23.80 -10.70
C PRO A 605 32.74 25.16 -10.37
N GLU A 606 31.95 26.23 -10.25
CA GLU A 606 32.45 27.59 -10.01
C GLU A 606 33.11 27.76 -8.63
N ILE A 607 32.78 26.90 -7.66
CA ILE A 607 33.43 26.82 -6.35
C ILE A 607 34.30 25.55 -6.19
N GLY A 608 34.38 24.71 -7.22
CA GLY A 608 35.15 23.46 -7.23
C GLY A 608 34.58 22.37 -6.32
N TYR A 609 33.26 22.36 -6.11
CA TYR A 609 32.57 21.33 -5.32
C TYR A 609 32.16 20.15 -6.20
N THR A 610 32.34 18.94 -5.68
CA THR A 610 31.91 17.66 -6.26
C THR A 610 31.58 16.67 -5.14
N ASP A 611 30.57 15.83 -5.35
CA ASP A 611 30.11 14.79 -4.43
C ASP A 611 29.53 13.63 -5.27
N ASP A 612 30.16 12.47 -5.19
CA ASP A 612 29.82 11.23 -5.90
C ASP A 612 29.15 10.21 -4.97
N ALA A 613 28.62 10.64 -3.81
CA ALA A 613 27.95 9.79 -2.81
C ALA A 613 28.79 8.64 -2.20
N GLU A 614 30.09 8.56 -2.50
CA GLU A 614 31.03 7.58 -1.93
C GLU A 614 31.39 7.85 -0.45
N SER A 615 30.83 8.92 0.13
CA SER A 615 30.88 9.23 1.56
C SER A 615 29.68 10.10 1.95
N ASP A 616 29.35 10.18 3.24
CA ASP A 616 28.20 10.97 3.72
C ASP A 616 28.35 12.49 3.45
N GLY A 617 29.56 12.98 3.17
CA GLY A 617 29.82 14.39 2.89
C GLY A 617 29.45 15.31 4.06
N GLU A 618 28.85 16.47 3.76
CA GLU A 618 28.25 17.38 4.75
C GLU A 618 26.74 17.57 4.46
N TRP A 619 26.12 16.58 3.82
CA TRP A 619 24.67 16.58 3.61
C TRP A 619 23.95 16.23 4.90
N VAL A 620 22.90 16.98 5.20
CA VAL A 620 21.94 16.69 6.26
C VAL A 620 20.80 15.93 5.63
N SER A 621 20.65 14.66 6.00
CA SER A 621 19.55 13.82 5.56
C SER A 621 18.39 13.82 6.56
N GLU A 622 17.19 13.97 6.02
CA GLU A 622 15.90 13.73 6.67
C GLU A 622 15.11 12.78 5.76
N GLY A 623 15.28 11.48 5.96
CA GLY A 623 14.61 10.45 5.16
C GLY A 623 15.34 10.02 3.89
N TRP A 624 16.45 10.64 3.49
CA TRP A 624 17.30 10.10 2.43
C TRP A 624 18.33 9.12 2.98
N ILE A 625 18.73 8.13 2.19
CA ILE A 625 19.82 7.23 2.56
C ILE A 625 20.88 7.15 1.48
N ARG A 626 22.10 6.86 1.93
CA ARG A 626 23.22 6.50 1.05
C ARG A 626 23.21 4.99 0.85
N THR A 627 23.15 4.54 -0.39
CA THR A 627 22.82 3.15 -0.72
C THR A 627 23.67 2.63 -1.87
N ASP A 628 24.07 1.35 -1.76
CA ASP A 628 24.67 0.55 -2.84
C ASP A 628 23.60 -0.19 -3.67
N ASN A 629 22.32 0.17 -3.47
CA ASN A 629 21.14 -0.44 -4.05
C ASN A 629 21.07 -1.96 -3.83
N THR A 630 21.62 -2.45 -2.72
CA THR A 630 21.67 -3.89 -2.41
C THR A 630 21.13 -4.18 -1.02
N ILE A 631 20.09 -5.01 -0.96
CA ILE A 631 19.53 -5.56 0.28
C ILE A 631 19.58 -7.08 0.25
N ARG A 632 19.39 -7.72 1.41
CA ARG A 632 19.40 -9.18 1.48
C ARG A 632 18.09 -9.75 0.97
N GLN A 633 18.23 -10.79 0.15
CA GLN A 633 17.10 -11.62 -0.23
C GLN A 633 16.96 -12.79 0.75
N ARG A 634 15.86 -12.82 1.51
CA ARG A 634 15.49 -13.97 2.34
C ARG A 634 14.48 -14.84 1.59
N TRP A 635 14.42 -16.12 1.96
CA TRP A 635 13.52 -17.10 1.36
C TRP A 635 12.76 -17.86 2.43
N LEU A 636 11.44 -17.89 2.28
CA LEU A 636 10.57 -18.81 2.99
C LEU A 636 10.18 -19.92 2.01
N VAL A 637 10.64 -21.13 2.29
CA VAL A 637 10.32 -22.31 1.47
C VAL A 637 9.69 -23.35 2.39
N GLN A 638 8.42 -23.65 2.20
CA GLN A 638 7.67 -24.59 3.03
C GLN A 638 7.21 -25.78 2.20
N LEU A 639 7.34 -26.98 2.76
CA LEU A 639 6.83 -28.22 2.20
C LEU A 639 5.62 -28.66 3.02
N ILE A 640 4.47 -28.76 2.35
CA ILE A 640 3.20 -29.20 2.91
C ILE A 640 2.88 -30.58 2.35
N GLU A 641 3.08 -31.63 3.15
CA GLU A 641 2.78 -33.02 2.76
C GLU A 641 1.38 -33.42 3.22
N MET A 642 0.54 -33.81 2.25
CA MET A 642 -0.85 -34.22 2.50
C MET A 642 -0.98 -35.71 2.23
N GLU A 643 -1.43 -36.49 3.22
CA GLU A 643 -1.69 -37.92 3.10
C GLU A 643 -3.12 -38.27 3.49
N SER A 644 -3.81 -39.03 2.65
CA SER A 644 -5.21 -39.40 2.88
C SER A 644 -5.42 -40.09 4.24
N GLY A 645 -6.19 -39.44 5.11
CA GLY A 645 -6.54 -39.95 6.44
C GLY A 645 -5.51 -39.66 7.54
N ALA A 646 -4.54 -38.79 7.27
CA ALA A 646 -3.60 -38.22 8.23
C ALA A 646 -3.65 -36.70 8.19
N ASP A 647 -3.21 -36.06 9.27
CA ASP A 647 -3.07 -34.60 9.33
C ASP A 647 -1.90 -34.17 8.42
N PRO A 648 -1.95 -32.96 7.82
CA PRO A 648 -0.85 -32.43 7.03
C PRO A 648 0.45 -32.36 7.84
N VAL A 649 1.59 -32.55 7.17
CA VAL A 649 2.91 -32.32 7.74
C VAL A 649 3.55 -31.13 7.06
N ILE A 650 3.83 -30.07 7.84
CA ILE A 650 4.45 -28.84 7.36
C ILE A 650 5.90 -28.82 7.84
N THR A 651 6.83 -28.63 6.91
CA THR A 651 8.25 -28.44 7.23
C THR A 651 8.82 -27.27 6.43
N GLN A 652 9.59 -26.42 7.09
CA GLN A 652 10.31 -25.32 6.44
C GLN A 652 11.71 -25.78 6.01
N LEU A 653 12.17 -25.31 4.84
CA LEU A 653 13.54 -25.53 4.37
C LEU A 653 14.44 -24.54 5.08
N GLU A 654 15.56 -25.02 5.60
CA GLU A 654 16.68 -24.12 5.85
C GLU A 654 17.34 -23.80 4.50
N VAL A 655 17.17 -22.57 4.05
CA VAL A 655 17.93 -21.98 2.94
C VAL A 655 19.18 -21.35 3.54
N ASP A 656 20.35 -21.80 3.11
CA ASP A 656 21.63 -21.31 3.63
C ASP A 656 21.99 -19.91 3.09
N GLY A 657 23.07 -19.32 3.60
CA GLY A 657 23.52 -17.99 3.17
C GLY A 657 23.98 -17.91 1.70
N ASN A 658 24.08 -19.03 0.98
CA ASN A 658 24.31 -19.06 -0.47
C ASN A 658 23.00 -19.24 -1.26
N GLY A 659 21.84 -19.13 -0.61
CA GLY A 659 20.53 -19.32 -1.21
C GLY A 659 20.20 -20.78 -1.51
N GLN A 660 20.91 -21.75 -0.93
CA GLN A 660 20.73 -23.17 -1.24
C GLN A 660 19.97 -23.92 -0.15
N GLY A 661 19.11 -24.85 -0.58
CA GLY A 661 18.46 -25.79 0.33
C GLY A 661 18.11 -27.09 -0.39
N SER A 662 17.94 -28.19 0.37
CA SER A 662 17.49 -29.46 -0.21
C SER A 662 16.61 -30.28 0.73
N TRP A 663 15.68 -31.03 0.15
CA TRP A 663 14.78 -31.95 0.84
C TRP A 663 14.74 -33.31 0.17
N ASN A 664 14.27 -34.32 0.92
CA ASN A 664 13.75 -35.55 0.35
C ASN A 664 12.26 -35.65 0.71
N VAL A 665 11.44 -36.00 -0.27
CA VAL A 665 10.02 -36.30 -0.10
C VAL A 665 9.84 -37.78 -0.40
N ASP A 666 9.59 -38.55 0.65
CA ASP A 666 9.46 -40.00 0.55
C ASP A 666 8.03 -40.40 0.22
N ASN A 667 7.88 -41.47 -0.55
CA ASN A 667 6.62 -42.14 -0.83
C ASN A 667 5.55 -41.24 -1.47
N LEU A 668 5.91 -40.33 -2.40
CA LEU A 668 4.89 -39.66 -3.22
C LEU A 668 4.00 -40.69 -3.91
N GLY A 669 2.72 -40.38 -4.05
CA GLY A 669 1.69 -41.28 -4.57
C GLY A 669 0.99 -42.09 -3.48
N ARG A 670 0.16 -43.07 -3.89
CA ARG A 670 -0.67 -43.91 -2.97
C ARG A 670 -1.57 -43.10 -2.00
N GLY A 671 -1.97 -41.90 -2.38
CA GLY A 671 -2.77 -41.01 -1.54
C GLY A 671 -1.97 -39.93 -0.81
N LYS A 672 -0.67 -39.82 -1.09
CA LYS A 672 0.21 -38.74 -0.64
C LYS A 672 0.57 -37.78 -1.79
N THR A 673 0.38 -36.50 -1.57
CA THR A 673 0.87 -35.38 -2.40
C THR A 673 1.70 -34.44 -1.53
N ALA A 674 2.48 -33.56 -2.16
CA ALA A 674 3.16 -32.48 -1.45
C ALA A 674 3.03 -31.18 -2.22
N ILE A 675 3.00 -30.04 -1.52
CA ILE A 675 3.02 -28.71 -2.11
C ILE A 675 4.26 -27.99 -1.57
N LEU A 676 5.02 -27.39 -2.47
CA LEU A 676 6.06 -26.42 -2.13
C LEU A 676 5.40 -25.04 -2.18
N ALA A 677 5.39 -24.32 -1.06
CA ALA A 677 5.10 -22.90 -1.03
C ALA A 677 6.44 -22.15 -0.98
N ILE A 678 6.66 -21.25 -1.94
CA ILE A 678 7.91 -20.50 -2.09
C ILE A 678 7.59 -19.02 -2.06
N SER A 679 8.20 -18.30 -1.12
CA SER A 679 8.05 -16.85 -0.93
C SER A 679 9.41 -16.18 -0.79
N ALA A 680 9.54 -15.03 -1.45
CA ALA A 680 10.67 -14.13 -1.29
C ALA A 680 10.37 -13.11 -0.19
N MET A 681 11.37 -12.69 0.59
CA MET A 681 11.18 -11.72 1.68
C MET A 681 12.31 -10.68 1.71
N ALA A 682 12.04 -9.53 1.10
CA ALA A 682 12.82 -8.31 1.16
C ALA A 682 11.84 -7.12 1.33
N PRO A 683 11.83 -6.41 2.48
CA PRO A 683 10.68 -5.61 2.91
C PRO A 683 10.49 -4.26 2.20
N VAL A 684 11.48 -3.76 1.47
CA VAL A 684 11.49 -2.39 0.92
C VAL A 684 11.70 -2.35 -0.59
N THR A 685 11.35 -3.42 -1.31
CA THR A 685 11.48 -3.49 -2.76
C THR A 685 10.28 -4.16 -3.40
N THR A 686 9.96 -3.73 -4.62
CA THR A 686 9.01 -4.38 -5.54
C THR A 686 9.71 -5.24 -6.59
N GLU A 687 11.06 -5.28 -6.60
CA GLU A 687 11.83 -6.14 -7.49
C GLU A 687 11.59 -7.61 -7.15
N LYS A 688 11.17 -8.39 -8.15
CA LYS A 688 10.92 -9.83 -8.00
C LYS A 688 12.22 -10.61 -7.75
N ALA A 689 12.11 -11.65 -6.92
CA ALA A 689 13.24 -12.50 -6.58
C ALA A 689 13.34 -13.70 -7.52
N GLN A 690 14.52 -13.88 -8.12
CA GLN A 690 14.79 -15.03 -8.99
C GLN A 690 15.12 -16.29 -8.18
N TYR A 691 14.56 -17.43 -8.56
CA TYR A 691 14.91 -18.73 -8.02
C TYR A 691 14.85 -19.86 -9.06
N GLN A 692 15.49 -20.98 -8.72
CA GLN A 692 15.34 -22.22 -9.44
C GLN A 692 15.18 -23.40 -8.47
N TYR A 693 14.50 -24.43 -8.94
CA TYR A 693 14.45 -25.71 -8.26
C TYR A 693 14.66 -26.86 -9.24
N SER A 694 15.23 -27.95 -8.73
CA SER A 694 15.31 -29.22 -9.43
C SER A 694 14.75 -30.33 -8.57
N ILE A 695 13.98 -31.23 -9.19
CA ILE A 695 13.37 -32.37 -8.52
C ILE A 695 13.80 -33.63 -9.24
N THR A 696 14.48 -34.53 -8.53
CA THR A 696 15.05 -35.76 -9.08
C THR A 696 14.44 -36.98 -8.40
N GLN A 697 14.19 -38.03 -9.17
CA GLN A 697 13.74 -39.31 -8.61
C GLN A 697 14.93 -40.02 -7.94
N GLN A 698 14.73 -40.52 -6.73
CA GLN A 698 15.73 -41.27 -5.96
C GLN A 698 15.72 -42.78 -6.25
#